data_AF-A0A060SJ30-F1
#
_entry.id   AF-A0A060SJ30-F1
#
_cell.length_a   1.000
_cell.length_b   1.000
_cell.length_c   1.000
_cell.angle_alpha   90.00
_cell.angle_beta   90.00
_cell.angle_gamma   90.00
#
_symmetry.space_group_name_H-M   'P 1'
#
loop_
_entity.id
_entity.type
_entity.pdbx_description
1 polymer ?
#
loop_
_entity_poly.entity_id
_entity_poly.type
_entity_poly.pdbx_seq_one_letter_code
_entity_poly.pdbx_strand_id
1 'polypeptide(L)'
;MHVLTEFISATNPVCDTRYWNLLHDILVSSGGEKYGDHSRALRAWLVPLLNRVPIAPTILSYFNFASADGSFDIAQYTLFSRCVVILWPLAVPKFSPETLLECFGGVVQLLVARAAPGILDGQLSSQDGSRSKRKQLYTMFLHKYIQSWLQAATRSCEGEGARLQLALDIYDAGIDTLFGLDLLKPAADQKHDSALADALERILQVSSEIVLRPLPRVFASYVQTVKRHKGALFGQGSNHASGQVADQVPPSATAALQYLDLLLDYDSKTRKLPSTIMHISEAFSVQHLQRIPSGPRLAYEVASAGPLTSLPFLDRLARAVHNFLTPSQVLETVKDVSQGLNAAYERFMEREAKISAHRGEAPRKKRRKEGSTVEDRTEPEYHAVSFCLLSQTMVVVLRSLPLHIVTDDVRMDAVQAVREVHTMVASRALREGLLQSNRKDAWHWQMIISGALHLHYGLTSWTGKAHVLNSEAEAALAALHILTDRWLPHFDAWASPEQHRRFVRILTAAKLDSPALKGRSDLTVSAVISRMLHDAQFWELLNIRDAFLTQLQGETASLDEQDLNKLLSGLASDNLRRVPNDVLHCISAYEILLLTPPEYLPRALHVEFLKRGFVADVLLFAALRSGKEPAVLPRHFLTIREYLRRTIAYLGSIENMVTKEFLDYLIGYAAAGSLSPLDSAHEVSSVTMDLVDMYQSAIVRAAKRGNPSILTDLIHRYVELYATDDHSIGRRASMLLIDSLVQEGPAADFPQDVLSSLSEGLPEPPPPLDVDVLDIWSHMQVLGRWSKREGNQLPSLGKPLARRLLKWTDEKQDVAHAAPAVLAILLGEVEAAAAAQRKEQIEYVVVAYLALARMCDRQETKRLETRLSGAFRTLSTDNFSIVLEMISDGLPLSRGLSLQDVTHLVRFAIIALQHAPEGTSRVCQSFATRCLKLFADDERFITEQESRGEVVEFVVRQCSDRPASLRVADLPSLWSFIRSVLAGSSTHEHSTDTAVFHGVVNILSALVRLRRDLVLNTLPHLGFVLRQLVSCLRSLRPQLGGKQSRMVMDTLPRWISSSQPLGAQESKALARLLTTLTTKTMIRVHGAGAESQKPESLMRPFSKHAAYVLTAYVEAVNDPLCFVSSGIRRELQPGLFALCDMLGEHNRDAMMVSALDTGGKAVMKALWKEYEKQRYVGKG
;
A
#
# COMPACT_ATOMS: atom_id res chain seq x y z
N MET A 1 85.20 5.66 -8.86
CA MET A 1 84.82 7.05 -8.52
C MET A 1 84.29 7.79 -9.74
N HIS A 2 85.03 7.90 -10.86
CA HIS A 2 84.55 8.57 -12.09
C HIS A 2 83.33 7.90 -12.77
N VAL A 3 83.16 6.58 -12.63
CA VAL A 3 81.98 5.81 -13.12
C VAL A 3 80.75 5.99 -12.21
N LEU A 4 80.93 6.38 -10.95
CA LEU A 4 79.83 6.67 -10.01
C LEU A 4 79.31 8.11 -10.18
N THR A 5 80.14 9.05 -10.63
CA THR A 5 79.72 10.42 -10.96
C THR A 5 79.01 10.54 -12.32
N GLU A 6 79.35 9.69 -13.31
CA GLU A 6 78.54 9.57 -14.55
C GLU A 6 77.22 8.81 -14.33
N PHE A 7 77.14 7.93 -13.33
CA PHE A 7 75.89 7.21 -12.99
C PHE A 7 74.85 8.07 -12.26
N ILE A 8 75.24 9.23 -11.73
CA ILE A 8 74.34 10.12 -10.96
C ILE A 8 73.76 11.25 -11.83
N SER A 9 74.30 11.51 -13.05
CA SER A 9 74.02 12.76 -13.76
C SER A 9 73.13 12.71 -15.00
N ALA A 10 72.64 11.56 -15.50
CA ALA A 10 71.93 11.57 -16.80
C ALA A 10 70.50 11.01 -16.85
N THR A 11 70.07 10.11 -15.95
CA THR A 11 68.70 9.56 -16.02
C THR A 11 68.15 9.29 -14.63
N ASN A 12 66.89 9.69 -14.40
CA ASN A 12 66.21 9.35 -13.16
C ASN A 12 66.16 7.82 -13.04
N PRO A 13 66.66 7.21 -11.94
CA PRO A 13 66.71 5.76 -11.81
C PRO A 13 65.33 5.08 -11.90
N VAL A 14 64.25 5.83 -11.62
CA VAL A 14 62.87 5.37 -11.76
C VAL A 14 62.47 5.18 -13.24
N CYS A 15 63.18 5.82 -14.17
CA CYS A 15 62.96 5.73 -15.62
C CYS A 15 64.01 4.85 -16.32
N ASP A 16 64.82 4.08 -15.59
CA ASP A 16 65.77 3.14 -16.20
C ASP A 16 65.23 1.71 -16.10
N THR A 17 64.95 1.13 -17.27
CA THR A 17 64.35 -0.20 -17.45
C THR A 17 65.20 -1.30 -16.81
N ARG A 18 66.52 -1.10 -16.65
CA ARG A 18 67.42 -2.06 -16.01
C ARG A 18 67.07 -2.31 -14.54
N TYR A 19 66.65 -1.26 -13.81
CA TYR A 19 66.27 -1.41 -12.39
C TYR A 19 64.92 -2.10 -12.22
N TRP A 20 63.95 -1.81 -13.09
CA TRP A 20 62.66 -2.51 -13.08
C TRP A 20 62.81 -3.99 -13.47
N ASN A 21 63.75 -4.32 -14.36
CA ASN A 21 64.04 -5.71 -14.73
C ASN A 21 64.65 -6.45 -13.55
N LEU A 22 65.67 -5.86 -12.92
CA LEU A 22 66.27 -6.44 -11.72
C LEU A 22 65.24 -6.65 -10.59
N LEU A 23 64.36 -5.67 -10.36
CA LEU A 23 63.30 -5.78 -9.36
C LEU A 23 62.30 -6.88 -9.71
N HIS A 24 61.88 -6.96 -10.97
CA HIS A 24 61.00 -8.02 -11.46
C HIS A 24 61.64 -9.40 -11.26
N ASP A 25 62.92 -9.55 -11.63
CA ASP A 25 63.66 -10.80 -11.49
C ASP A 25 63.79 -11.21 -10.03
N ILE A 26 64.01 -10.27 -9.10
CA ILE A 26 64.03 -10.56 -7.65
C ILE A 26 62.65 -11.02 -7.15
N LEU A 27 61.58 -10.36 -7.60
CA LEU A 27 60.20 -10.67 -7.20
C LEU A 27 59.74 -12.02 -7.76
N VAL A 28 60.17 -12.40 -8.96
CA VAL A 28 59.79 -13.66 -9.64
C VAL A 28 60.71 -14.84 -9.26
N SER A 29 62.02 -14.62 -9.15
CA SER A 29 63.01 -15.70 -8.86
C SER A 29 62.91 -16.27 -7.44
N SER A 30 62.18 -15.63 -6.53
CA SER A 30 61.93 -16.14 -5.18
C SER A 30 60.90 -17.29 -5.13
N GLY A 31 60.46 -17.83 -6.28
CA GLY A 31 59.45 -18.88 -6.39
C GLY A 31 59.98 -20.24 -6.82
N GLY A 32 60.07 -21.20 -5.88
CA GLY A 32 60.08 -22.63 -6.22
C GLY A 32 58.65 -23.15 -6.45
N GLU A 33 58.49 -24.15 -7.33
CA GLU A 33 57.27 -24.61 -8.04
C GLU A 33 56.00 -25.00 -7.23
N LYS A 34 55.88 -24.70 -5.93
CA LYS A 34 54.67 -24.99 -5.14
C LYS A 34 53.83 -23.74 -4.88
N TYR A 35 52.80 -23.54 -5.72
CA TYR A 35 51.93 -22.36 -5.84
C TYR A 35 51.20 -21.85 -4.56
N GLY A 36 51.22 -22.59 -3.44
CA GLY A 36 50.52 -22.21 -2.20
C GLY A 36 51.35 -21.46 -1.15
N ASP A 37 52.65 -21.79 -1.02
CA ASP A 37 53.52 -21.25 0.06
C ASP A 37 54.24 -19.96 -0.33
N HIS A 38 54.23 -19.60 -1.62
CA HIS A 38 54.99 -18.48 -2.15
C HIS A 38 54.54 -17.12 -1.60
N SER A 39 53.23 -16.90 -1.45
CA SER A 39 52.70 -15.63 -0.92
C SER A 39 53.11 -15.36 0.53
N ARG A 40 53.31 -16.41 1.35
CA ARG A 40 53.77 -16.29 2.73
C ARG A 40 55.28 -16.03 2.79
N ALA A 41 56.06 -16.74 1.99
CA ALA A 41 57.51 -16.57 1.93
C ALA A 41 57.89 -15.15 1.43
N LEU A 42 57.22 -14.67 0.38
CA LEU A 42 57.44 -13.33 -0.15
C LEU A 42 57.05 -12.26 0.88
N ARG A 43 55.92 -12.42 1.57
CA ARG A 43 55.49 -11.51 2.66
C ARG A 43 56.51 -11.43 3.80
N ALA A 44 57.16 -12.53 4.15
CA ALA A 44 58.04 -12.60 5.33
C ALA A 44 59.26 -11.66 5.23
N TRP A 45 59.87 -11.51 4.06
CA TRP A 45 61.05 -10.64 3.88
C TRP A 45 60.71 -9.31 3.20
N LEU A 46 59.72 -9.28 2.31
CA LEU A 46 59.39 -8.08 1.53
C LEU A 46 58.65 -7.03 2.36
N VAL A 47 57.79 -7.43 3.31
CA VAL A 47 57.04 -6.49 4.15
C VAL A 47 57.98 -5.64 5.05
N PRO A 48 59.00 -6.22 5.74
CA PRO A 48 60.02 -5.45 6.44
C PRO A 48 60.82 -4.49 5.55
N LEU A 49 61.12 -4.87 4.30
CA LEU A 49 61.81 -4.01 3.36
C LEU A 49 60.91 -2.84 2.91
N LEU A 50 59.64 -3.13 2.58
CA LEU A 50 58.64 -2.12 2.24
C LEU A 50 58.28 -1.18 3.42
N ASN A 51 58.60 -1.54 4.67
CA ASN A 51 58.52 -0.62 5.81
C ASN A 51 59.62 0.45 5.79
N ARG A 52 60.74 0.18 5.13
CA ARG A 52 61.92 1.07 5.10
C ARG A 52 62.04 1.82 3.78
N VAL A 53 61.36 1.35 2.74
CA VAL A 53 61.41 1.93 1.39
C VAL A 53 60.13 2.73 1.11
N PRO A 54 60.23 4.03 0.80
CA PRO A 54 59.08 4.87 0.47
C PRO A 54 58.58 4.57 -0.94
N ILE A 55 57.84 3.48 -1.11
CA ILE A 55 57.41 2.97 -2.41
C ILE A 55 56.38 3.89 -3.10
N ALA A 56 55.57 4.64 -2.35
CA ALA A 56 54.64 5.61 -2.91
C ALA A 56 55.34 6.76 -3.67
N PRO A 57 56.34 7.47 -3.10
CA PRO A 57 57.14 8.43 -3.86
C PRO A 57 57.79 7.86 -5.13
N THR A 58 58.22 6.59 -5.12
CA THR A 58 58.78 5.94 -6.32
C THR A 58 57.71 5.77 -7.41
N ILE A 59 56.53 5.28 -7.05
CA ILE A 59 55.38 5.11 -7.95
C ILE A 59 54.91 6.47 -8.50
N LEU A 60 54.80 7.49 -7.63
CA LEU A 60 54.41 8.85 -8.01
C LEU A 60 55.44 9.50 -8.93
N SER A 61 56.72 9.34 -8.63
CA SER A 61 57.79 9.82 -9.51
C SER A 61 57.66 9.19 -10.88
N TYR A 62 57.46 7.87 -10.96
CA TYR A 62 57.27 7.18 -12.23
C TYR A 62 56.07 7.72 -13.03
N PHE A 63 54.90 7.87 -12.41
CA PHE A 63 53.72 8.43 -13.08
C PHE A 63 53.93 9.87 -13.54
N ASN A 64 54.56 10.71 -12.72
CA ASN A 64 54.86 12.10 -13.09
C ASN A 64 55.78 12.16 -14.30
N PHE A 65 56.87 11.38 -14.31
CA PHE A 65 57.78 11.29 -15.47
C PHE A 65 57.07 10.74 -16.72
N ALA A 66 56.31 9.65 -16.58
CA ALA A 66 55.60 9.03 -17.70
C ALA A 66 54.49 9.91 -18.29
N SER A 67 53.91 10.80 -17.48
CA SER A 67 52.91 11.78 -17.93
C SER A 67 53.52 13.04 -18.54
N ALA A 68 54.74 13.44 -18.14
CA ALA A 68 55.40 14.68 -18.56
C ALA A 68 56.31 14.50 -19.78
N ASP A 69 57.04 13.38 -19.86
CA ASP A 69 57.87 13.04 -21.01
C ASP A 69 56.95 12.59 -22.14
N GLY A 70 57.08 13.17 -23.34
CA GLY A 70 56.29 12.81 -24.52
C GLY A 70 56.64 11.41 -25.07
N SER A 71 57.75 10.82 -24.62
CA SER A 71 58.15 9.44 -24.93
C SER A 71 57.71 8.47 -23.84
N PHE A 72 56.80 7.54 -24.18
CA PHE A 72 56.33 6.50 -23.25
C PHE A 72 56.82 5.15 -23.73
N ASP A 73 57.79 4.60 -23.02
CA ASP A 73 58.26 3.25 -23.27
C ASP A 73 57.25 2.24 -22.69
N ILE A 74 56.45 1.66 -23.58
CA ILE A 74 55.45 0.62 -23.24
C ILE A 74 56.13 -0.59 -22.58
N ALA A 75 57.35 -0.95 -22.99
CA ALA A 75 58.06 -2.09 -22.43
C ALA A 75 58.44 -1.81 -20.97
N GLN A 76 58.96 -0.61 -20.70
CA GLN A 76 59.23 -0.16 -19.33
C GLN A 76 57.96 -0.11 -18.48
N TYR A 77 56.85 0.43 -19.00
CA TYR A 77 55.59 0.50 -18.27
C TYR A 77 55.03 -0.88 -17.93
N THR A 78 55.09 -1.82 -18.88
CA THR A 78 54.67 -3.21 -18.66
C THR A 78 55.42 -3.83 -17.49
N LEU A 79 56.73 -3.57 -17.44
CA LEU A 79 57.62 -4.08 -16.40
C LEU A 79 57.37 -3.42 -15.04
N PHE A 80 57.21 -2.10 -15.02
CA PHE A 80 56.78 -1.33 -13.86
C PHE A 80 55.45 -1.88 -13.30
N SER A 81 54.45 -2.05 -14.15
CA SER A 81 53.12 -2.54 -13.78
C SER A 81 53.19 -3.92 -13.13
N ARG A 82 53.96 -4.86 -13.70
CA ARG A 82 54.18 -6.19 -13.12
C ARG A 82 54.78 -6.14 -11.72
N CYS A 83 55.78 -5.28 -11.51
CA CYS A 83 56.37 -5.06 -10.19
C CYS A 83 55.36 -4.47 -9.21
N VAL A 84 54.60 -3.45 -9.63
CA VAL A 84 53.60 -2.77 -8.79
C VAL A 84 52.46 -3.71 -8.41
N VAL A 85 51.99 -4.60 -9.29
CA VAL A 85 50.93 -5.58 -8.95
C VAL A 85 51.34 -6.47 -7.76
N ILE A 86 52.62 -6.80 -7.62
CA ILE A 86 53.15 -7.58 -6.49
C ILE A 86 53.36 -6.71 -5.25
N LEU A 87 53.90 -5.49 -5.42
CA LEU A 87 54.26 -4.61 -4.32
C LEU A 87 53.06 -3.88 -3.70
N TRP A 88 52.06 -3.54 -4.51
CA TRP A 88 50.92 -2.69 -4.14
C TRP A 88 50.09 -3.29 -2.98
N PRO A 89 49.64 -4.56 -3.01
CA PRO A 89 48.86 -5.12 -1.91
C PRO A 89 49.63 -5.19 -0.57
N LEU A 90 50.97 -5.18 -0.62
CA LEU A 90 51.84 -5.21 0.56
C LEU A 90 52.17 -3.81 1.10
N ALA A 91 52.10 -2.80 0.23
CA ALA A 91 52.43 -1.41 0.54
C ALA A 91 51.21 -0.56 0.94
N VAL A 92 50.08 -0.73 0.25
CA VAL A 92 48.85 0.06 0.42
C VAL A 92 48.37 0.19 1.87
N PRO A 93 48.39 -0.86 2.72
CA PRO A 93 47.93 -0.73 4.11
C PRO A 93 48.70 0.30 4.95
N LYS A 94 49.85 0.78 4.46
CA LYS A 94 50.70 1.77 5.12
C LYS A 94 50.58 3.18 4.54
N PHE A 95 49.88 3.32 3.41
CA PHE A 95 49.74 4.62 2.77
C PHE A 95 48.72 5.46 3.53
N SER A 96 49.00 6.76 3.62
CA SER A 96 47.98 7.69 4.07
C SER A 96 46.92 7.84 2.97
N PRO A 97 45.67 8.19 3.32
CA PRO A 97 44.64 8.47 2.33
C PRO A 97 45.05 9.56 1.33
N GLU A 98 45.86 10.53 1.76
CA GLU A 98 46.41 11.58 0.91
C GLU A 98 47.39 11.00 -0.12
N THR A 99 48.30 10.13 0.31
CA THR A 99 49.21 9.41 -0.59
C THR A 99 48.47 8.52 -1.58
N LEU A 100 47.39 7.85 -1.14
CA LEU A 100 46.53 7.06 -2.04
C LEU A 100 45.84 7.93 -3.09
N LEU A 101 45.32 9.09 -2.69
CA LEU A 101 44.71 10.05 -3.60
C LEU A 101 45.73 10.63 -4.59
N GLU A 102 46.96 10.87 -4.17
CA GLU A 102 48.05 11.27 -5.07
C GLU A 102 48.40 10.16 -6.07
N CYS A 103 48.47 8.90 -5.63
CA CYS A 103 48.73 7.77 -6.52
C CYS A 103 47.58 7.60 -7.54
N PHE A 104 46.33 7.73 -7.09
CA PHE A 104 45.15 7.74 -7.97
C PHE A 104 45.21 8.89 -8.98
N GLY A 105 45.52 10.10 -8.52
CA GLY A 105 45.69 11.26 -9.36
C GLY A 105 46.78 11.08 -10.42
N GLY A 106 47.91 10.46 -10.06
CA GLY A 106 48.98 10.12 -10.99
C GLY A 106 48.54 9.14 -12.09
N VAL A 107 47.73 8.13 -11.75
CA VAL A 107 47.15 7.19 -12.73
C VAL A 107 46.18 7.91 -13.67
N VAL A 108 45.30 8.76 -13.13
CA VAL A 108 44.33 9.55 -13.92
C VAL A 108 45.06 10.49 -14.89
N GLN A 109 46.10 11.19 -14.43
CA GLN A 109 46.90 12.08 -15.27
C GLN A 109 47.64 11.32 -16.38
N LEU A 110 48.20 10.15 -16.07
CA LEU A 110 48.83 9.28 -17.06
C LEU A 110 47.84 8.85 -18.15
N LEU A 111 46.61 8.48 -17.78
CA LEU A 111 45.55 8.08 -18.73
C LEU A 111 45.04 9.24 -19.58
N VAL A 112 45.02 10.45 -19.05
CA VAL A 112 44.70 11.65 -19.83
C VAL A 112 45.82 11.96 -20.83
N ALA A 113 47.08 11.93 -20.36
CA ALA A 113 48.25 12.22 -21.18
C ALA A 113 48.44 11.20 -22.31
N ARG A 114 48.01 9.94 -22.12
CA ARG A 114 48.23 8.85 -23.06
C ARG A 114 46.91 8.23 -23.51
N ALA A 115 46.56 8.43 -24.79
CA ALA A 115 45.44 7.75 -25.43
C ALA A 115 45.69 6.25 -25.75
N ALA A 116 46.81 5.67 -25.28
CA ALA A 116 47.27 4.35 -25.68
C ALA A 116 46.80 3.22 -24.73
N PRO A 117 46.59 1.99 -25.24
CA PRO A 117 45.71 1.04 -24.60
C PRO A 117 46.41 -0.22 -24.06
N GLY A 118 46.06 -0.60 -22.82
CA GLY A 118 46.00 -2.02 -22.46
C GLY A 118 46.89 -2.52 -21.34
N ILE A 119 47.11 -1.77 -20.26
CA ILE A 119 47.97 -2.26 -19.17
C ILE A 119 47.50 -1.69 -17.82
N LEU A 120 46.68 -2.44 -17.08
CA LEU A 120 46.53 -2.50 -15.61
C LEU A 120 45.24 -3.29 -15.28
N ASP A 121 45.39 -4.57 -14.92
CA ASP A 121 44.28 -5.46 -14.50
C ASP A 121 44.19 -5.59 -12.96
N GLY A 122 44.76 -4.61 -12.23
CA GLY A 122 44.81 -4.62 -10.76
C GLY A 122 43.71 -3.76 -10.13
N GLN A 123 42.84 -4.37 -9.33
CA GLN A 123 41.78 -3.69 -8.57
C GLN A 123 42.36 -2.68 -7.56
N LEU A 124 42.18 -1.38 -7.83
CA LEU A 124 42.36 -0.31 -6.85
C LEU A 124 41.11 -0.22 -5.96
N SER A 125 40.98 -1.11 -4.97
CA SER A 125 39.86 -1.06 -4.01
C SER A 125 40.00 0.13 -3.07
N SER A 126 38.89 0.85 -2.82
CA SER A 126 38.80 1.90 -1.80
C SER A 126 38.95 1.31 -0.39
N GLN A 127 39.75 1.96 0.46
CA GLN A 127 39.89 1.63 1.89
C GLN A 127 39.03 2.57 2.73
N ASP A 128 38.36 2.03 3.75
CA ASP A 128 37.56 2.79 4.72
C ASP A 128 38.45 3.64 5.65
N GLY A 129 38.73 4.88 5.24
CA GLY A 129 39.44 5.88 6.04
C GLY A 129 38.55 6.61 7.05
N SER A 130 39.15 7.07 8.16
CA SER A 130 38.52 7.87 9.23
C SER A 130 37.83 9.16 8.72
N ARG A 131 36.68 9.52 9.33
CA ARG A 131 35.78 10.61 8.93
C ARG A 131 36.45 11.99 8.81
N SER A 132 37.42 12.33 9.65
CA SER A 132 38.03 13.68 9.67
C SER A 132 38.91 13.98 8.46
N LYS A 133 39.45 12.96 7.79
CA LYS A 133 40.34 13.13 6.63
C LYS A 133 39.61 13.22 5.29
N ARG A 134 38.37 12.73 5.20
CA ARG A 134 37.60 12.69 3.93
C ARG A 134 37.34 14.07 3.33
N LYS A 135 37.07 15.08 4.15
CA LYS A 135 36.89 16.47 3.67
C LYS A 135 38.16 17.05 3.05
N GLN A 136 39.33 16.76 3.63
CA GLN A 136 40.61 17.20 3.08
C GLN A 136 40.92 16.52 1.74
N LEU A 137 40.63 15.22 1.63
CA LEU A 137 40.77 14.46 0.38
C LEU A 137 39.84 15.01 -0.71
N TYR A 138 38.59 15.31 -0.36
CA TYR A 138 37.64 15.94 -1.27
C TYR A 138 38.16 17.27 -1.83
N THR A 139 38.59 18.20 -0.95
CA THR A 139 39.16 19.47 -1.39
C THR A 139 40.41 19.28 -2.25
N MET A 140 41.29 18.32 -1.89
CA MET A 140 42.49 18.01 -2.68
C MET A 140 42.14 17.44 -4.06
N PHE A 141 41.13 16.59 -4.15
CA PHE A 141 40.63 16.02 -5.40
C PHE A 141 40.03 17.10 -6.31
N LEU A 142 39.18 17.97 -5.77
CA LEU A 142 38.60 19.11 -6.50
C LEU A 142 39.63 20.13 -6.96
N HIS A 143 40.74 20.29 -6.25
CA HIS A 143 41.76 21.27 -6.61
C HIS A 143 42.76 20.71 -7.64
N LYS A 144 43.20 19.46 -7.48
CA LYS A 144 44.30 18.89 -8.27
C LYS A 144 43.89 17.93 -9.40
N TYR A 145 42.79 17.19 -9.25
CA TYR A 145 42.55 15.99 -10.07
C TYR A 145 41.20 15.93 -10.79
N ILE A 146 40.21 16.72 -10.38
CA ILE A 146 38.85 16.72 -10.98
C ILE A 146 38.85 16.95 -12.50
N GLN A 147 39.71 17.83 -13.01
CA GLN A 147 39.80 18.09 -14.45
C GLN A 147 40.30 16.86 -15.22
N SER A 148 41.42 16.26 -14.78
CA SER A 148 41.97 15.05 -15.39
C SER A 148 40.98 13.88 -15.26
N TRP A 149 40.25 13.79 -14.15
CA TRP A 149 39.26 12.75 -13.95
C TRP A 149 38.06 12.90 -14.89
N LEU A 150 37.53 14.10 -15.09
CA LEU A 150 36.44 14.34 -16.06
C LEU A 150 36.88 14.05 -17.51
N GLN A 151 38.13 14.38 -17.85
CA GLN A 151 38.70 14.01 -19.15
C GLN A 151 38.78 12.49 -19.33
N ALA A 152 39.18 11.74 -18.30
CA ALA A 152 39.19 10.28 -18.31
C ALA A 152 37.77 9.69 -18.39
N ALA A 153 36.82 10.25 -17.64
CA ALA A 153 35.41 9.85 -17.66
C ALA A 153 34.76 10.04 -19.04
N THR A 154 35.15 11.09 -19.76
CA THR A 154 34.67 11.40 -21.11
C THR A 154 35.07 10.32 -22.12
N ARG A 155 36.34 9.90 -22.09
CA ARG A 155 36.89 8.86 -22.99
C ARG A 155 36.28 7.47 -22.74
N SER A 156 35.76 7.25 -21.54
CA SER A 156 35.12 5.98 -21.15
C SER A 156 33.80 5.72 -21.86
N CYS A 157 33.19 6.74 -22.49
CA CYS A 157 31.91 6.62 -23.17
C CYS A 157 32.00 6.11 -24.62
N GLU A 158 33.21 5.96 -25.19
CA GLU A 158 33.39 5.79 -26.65
C GLU A 158 33.99 4.44 -27.11
N GLY A 159 34.31 3.48 -26.22
CA GLY A 159 35.04 2.26 -26.62
C GLY A 159 34.48 0.93 -26.09
N GLU A 160 34.33 -0.05 -26.97
CA GLU A 160 34.04 -1.46 -26.63
C GLU A 160 35.34 -2.25 -26.39
N GLY A 161 35.53 -2.84 -25.19
CA GLY A 161 36.62 -3.77 -24.88
C GLY A 161 37.11 -3.73 -23.42
N ALA A 162 38.15 -4.52 -23.08
CA ALA A 162 38.76 -4.61 -21.73
C ALA A 162 39.22 -3.26 -21.14
N ARG A 163 39.36 -2.24 -21.98
CA ARG A 163 39.61 -0.83 -21.60
C ARG A 163 38.51 -0.25 -20.72
N LEU A 164 37.30 -0.80 -20.81
CA LEU A 164 36.13 -0.32 -20.08
C LEU A 164 36.26 -0.55 -18.57
N GLN A 165 36.92 -1.62 -18.13
CA GLN A 165 36.94 -1.97 -16.70
C GLN A 165 37.79 -1.01 -15.86
N LEU A 166 39.05 -0.76 -16.23
CA LEU A 166 39.88 0.22 -15.51
C LEU A 166 39.28 1.63 -15.55
N ALA A 167 38.68 2.00 -16.68
CA ALA A 167 38.03 3.30 -16.84
C ALA A 167 36.76 3.41 -15.97
N LEU A 168 36.01 2.31 -15.81
CA LEU A 168 34.90 2.19 -14.86
C LEU A 168 35.40 2.27 -13.41
N ASP A 169 36.45 1.54 -13.05
CA ASP A 169 37.00 1.54 -11.69
C ASP A 169 37.50 2.94 -11.28
N ILE A 170 38.12 3.67 -12.21
CA ILE A 170 38.56 5.06 -12.00
C ILE A 170 37.38 6.02 -11.91
N TYR A 171 36.35 5.79 -12.72
CA TYR A 171 35.13 6.55 -12.64
C TYR A 171 34.46 6.37 -11.27
N ASP A 172 34.28 5.12 -10.84
CA ASP A 172 33.64 4.78 -9.56
C ASP A 172 34.45 5.31 -8.37
N ALA A 173 35.79 5.20 -8.39
CA ALA A 173 36.64 5.78 -7.36
C ALA A 173 36.51 7.32 -7.26
N GLY A 174 36.32 8.02 -8.39
CA GLY A 174 36.04 9.45 -8.39
C GLY A 174 34.63 9.78 -7.89
N ILE A 175 33.63 8.97 -8.23
CA ILE A 175 32.26 9.08 -7.69
C ILE A 175 32.24 8.90 -6.17
N ASP A 176 32.94 7.90 -5.64
CA ASP A 176 33.07 7.67 -4.19
C ASP A 176 33.75 8.85 -3.49
N THR A 177 34.75 9.45 -4.14
CA THR A 177 35.46 10.63 -3.62
C THR A 177 34.58 11.89 -3.65
N LEU A 178 33.74 12.07 -4.66
CA LEU A 178 32.84 13.23 -4.81
C LEU A 178 31.57 13.13 -3.97
N PHE A 179 30.96 11.94 -3.92
CA PHE A 179 29.61 11.72 -3.39
C PHE A 179 29.58 10.77 -2.20
N GLY A 180 30.71 10.56 -1.52
CA GLY A 180 30.76 9.78 -0.29
C GLY A 180 29.74 10.26 0.75
N LEU A 181 29.14 9.34 1.50
CA LEU A 181 28.09 9.60 2.50
C LEU A 181 28.39 10.80 3.44
N ASP A 182 29.65 10.95 3.86
CA ASP A 182 30.04 12.03 4.78
C ASP A 182 30.05 13.42 4.12
N LEU A 183 30.16 13.50 2.79
CA LEU A 183 30.09 14.74 2.01
C LEU A 183 28.64 15.09 1.65
N LEU A 184 27.81 14.07 1.41
CA LEU A 184 26.38 14.25 1.10
C LEU A 184 25.57 14.75 2.31
N LYS A 185 25.96 14.42 3.55
CA LYS A 185 25.28 14.87 4.77
C LYS A 185 25.24 16.40 4.89
N PRO A 186 26.38 17.13 4.86
CA PRO A 186 26.39 18.59 4.85
C PRO A 186 25.64 19.22 3.67
N ALA A 187 25.63 18.56 2.50
CA ALA A 187 24.94 19.06 1.31
C ALA A 187 23.40 18.92 1.39
N ALA A 188 22.89 17.97 2.17
CA ALA A 188 21.46 17.81 2.44
C ALA A 188 20.91 18.90 3.39
N ASP A 189 21.76 19.44 4.28
CA ASP A 189 21.41 20.50 5.25
C ASP A 189 21.36 21.92 4.62
N GLN A 190 20.93 22.03 3.36
CA GLN A 190 20.70 23.27 2.59
C GLN A 190 21.90 24.20 2.32
N LYS A 191 23.13 23.84 2.70
CA LYS A 191 24.33 24.54 2.20
C LYS A 191 24.81 23.87 0.92
N HIS A 192 24.50 24.49 -0.22
CA HIS A 192 25.08 24.11 -1.52
C HIS A 192 26.59 23.96 -1.39
N ASP A 193 27.14 22.86 -1.92
CA ASP A 193 28.58 22.64 -1.95
C ASP A 193 29.22 23.54 -3.01
N SER A 194 29.52 24.78 -2.62
CA SER A 194 30.12 25.78 -3.51
C SER A 194 31.46 25.30 -4.06
N ALA A 195 32.19 24.41 -3.37
CA ALA A 195 33.52 24.00 -3.79
C ALA A 195 33.51 23.16 -5.08
N LEU A 196 32.53 22.27 -5.26
CA LEU A 196 32.37 21.51 -6.51
C LEU A 196 31.89 22.41 -7.64
N ALA A 197 30.93 23.30 -7.37
CA ALA A 197 30.44 24.24 -8.36
C ALA A 197 31.58 25.14 -8.87
N ASP A 198 32.36 25.73 -7.97
CA ASP A 198 33.53 26.57 -8.30
C ASP A 198 34.59 25.77 -9.09
N ALA A 199 34.80 24.50 -8.76
CA ALA A 199 35.75 23.65 -9.48
C ALA A 199 35.28 23.33 -10.91
N LEU A 200 34.00 23.01 -11.09
CA LEU A 200 33.41 22.78 -12.41
C LEU A 200 33.37 24.05 -13.25
N GLU A 201 33.07 25.20 -12.64
CA GLU A 201 33.09 26.50 -13.31
C GLU A 201 34.50 26.86 -13.81
N ARG A 202 35.54 26.67 -12.99
CA ARG A 202 36.94 26.84 -13.42
C ARG A 202 37.30 25.96 -14.62
N ILE A 203 36.78 24.74 -14.69
CA ILE A 203 37.05 23.83 -15.82
C ILE A 203 36.23 24.23 -17.05
N LEU A 204 34.97 24.62 -16.88
CA LEU A 204 34.12 25.12 -17.96
C LEU A 204 34.76 26.32 -18.67
N GLN A 205 35.49 27.17 -17.94
CA GLN A 205 36.26 28.28 -18.51
C GLN A 205 37.43 27.82 -19.39
N VAL A 206 38.00 26.64 -19.14
CA VAL A 206 39.11 26.07 -19.93
C VAL A 206 38.59 25.23 -21.10
N SER A 207 37.59 24.38 -20.88
CA SER A 207 36.95 23.56 -21.91
C SER A 207 35.58 23.06 -21.46
N SER A 208 34.54 23.48 -22.17
CA SER A 208 33.16 23.07 -21.89
C SER A 208 32.89 21.60 -22.18
N GLU A 209 33.59 21.01 -23.16
CA GLU A 209 33.40 19.60 -23.54
C GLU A 209 33.78 18.64 -22.41
N ILE A 210 34.85 18.95 -21.66
CA ILE A 210 35.33 18.13 -20.53
C ILE A 210 34.25 17.97 -19.46
N VAL A 211 33.44 19.01 -19.24
CA VAL A 211 32.42 19.02 -18.19
C VAL A 211 31.09 18.51 -18.73
N LEU A 212 30.62 19.04 -19.86
CA LEU A 212 29.26 18.76 -20.36
C LEU A 212 29.07 17.31 -20.79
N ARG A 213 30.13 16.67 -21.30
CA ARG A 213 30.04 15.33 -21.88
C ARG A 213 29.87 14.21 -20.83
N PRO A 214 30.63 14.16 -19.72
CA PRO A 214 30.42 13.17 -18.66
C PRO A 214 29.31 13.58 -17.67
N LEU A 215 28.84 14.83 -17.68
CA LEU A 215 27.87 15.36 -16.71
C LEU A 215 26.60 14.51 -16.54
N PRO A 216 25.94 14.01 -17.61
CA PRO A 216 24.74 13.18 -17.44
C PRO A 216 25.02 11.90 -16.65
N ARG A 217 26.19 11.29 -16.87
CA ARG A 217 26.63 10.09 -16.16
C ARG A 217 26.97 10.40 -14.70
N VAL A 218 27.72 11.48 -14.45
CA VAL A 218 28.09 11.94 -13.09
C VAL A 218 26.84 12.28 -12.27
N PHE A 219 25.86 12.94 -12.89
CA PHE A 219 24.59 13.25 -12.26
C PHE A 219 23.76 11.98 -11.96
N ALA A 220 23.75 11.01 -12.88
CA ALA A 220 23.11 9.71 -12.63
C ALA A 220 23.73 9.00 -11.42
N SER A 221 25.06 8.99 -11.32
CA SER A 221 25.79 8.45 -10.16
C SER A 221 25.50 9.21 -8.87
N TYR A 222 25.45 10.55 -8.88
CA TYR A 222 25.03 11.35 -7.72
C TYR A 222 23.64 10.92 -7.19
N VAL A 223 22.65 10.81 -8.07
CA VAL A 223 21.29 10.39 -7.70
C VAL A 223 21.29 8.98 -7.13
N GLN A 224 22.07 8.07 -7.72
CA GLN A 224 22.24 6.70 -7.24
C GLN A 224 22.84 6.66 -5.83
N THR A 225 23.89 7.45 -5.57
CA THR A 225 24.55 7.52 -4.27
C THR A 225 23.66 8.16 -3.19
N VAL A 226 22.89 9.21 -3.52
CA VAL A 226 21.88 9.80 -2.62
C VAL A 226 20.79 8.77 -2.26
N LYS A 227 20.32 7.98 -3.24
CA LYS A 227 19.35 6.90 -3.00
C LYS A 227 19.92 5.81 -2.10
N ARG A 228 21.12 5.32 -2.41
CA ARG A 228 21.85 4.34 -1.60
C ARG A 228 21.95 4.76 -0.14
N HIS A 229 22.19 6.05 0.10
CA HIS A 229 22.42 6.61 1.42
C HIS A 229 21.20 7.28 2.05
N LYS A 230 20.00 7.18 1.44
CA LYS A 230 18.77 7.84 1.90
C LYS A 230 18.48 7.64 3.40
N GLY A 231 18.59 6.40 3.89
CA GLY A 231 18.34 6.09 5.31
C GLY A 231 19.35 6.73 6.28
N ALA A 232 20.58 6.99 5.83
CA ALA A 232 21.62 7.64 6.63
C ALA A 232 21.65 9.17 6.47
N LEU A 233 21.14 9.69 5.34
CA LEU A 233 21.03 11.13 5.05
C LEU A 233 19.81 11.77 5.72
N PHE A 234 18.68 11.05 5.81
CA PHE A 234 17.41 11.64 6.24
C PHE A 234 16.91 11.18 7.63
N GLY A 235 17.72 10.43 8.39
CA GLY A 235 17.44 10.07 9.79
C GLY A 235 16.21 9.17 10.03
N GLN A 236 16.27 8.24 10.99
CA GLN A 236 15.14 7.36 11.36
C GLN A 236 14.08 8.04 12.25
N GLY A 237 14.05 9.37 12.31
CA GLY A 237 13.13 10.13 13.15
C GLY A 237 11.68 10.17 12.66
N SER A 238 11.42 9.76 11.41
CA SER A 238 10.09 9.75 10.80
C SER A 238 9.72 8.36 10.27
N ASN A 239 9.74 7.35 11.14
CA ASN A 239 9.16 6.05 10.83
C ASN A 239 7.64 6.05 11.05
N HIS A 240 6.89 6.93 10.38
CA HIS A 240 5.48 6.73 10.01
C HIS A 240 5.09 7.75 8.92
N ALA A 241 4.81 7.24 7.71
CA ALA A 241 4.49 7.96 6.46
C ALA A 241 5.67 8.78 5.89
N SER A 242 6.15 8.64 4.65
CA SER A 242 5.53 8.32 3.37
C SER A 242 6.61 7.78 2.40
N GLY A 243 6.28 6.76 1.59
CA GLY A 243 7.29 6.11 0.75
C GLY A 243 6.74 5.15 -0.31
N GLN A 244 5.65 5.48 -1.00
CA GLN A 244 5.06 4.57 -2.00
C GLN A 244 4.96 5.11 -3.44
N VAL A 245 5.23 6.38 -3.71
CA VAL A 245 4.97 6.93 -5.07
C VAL A 245 6.23 7.02 -5.96
N ALA A 246 7.43 7.12 -5.38
CA ALA A 246 8.66 7.34 -6.17
C ALA A 246 9.32 6.06 -6.77
N ASP A 247 8.88 4.86 -6.40
CA ASP A 247 9.56 3.58 -6.73
C ASP A 247 8.97 2.80 -7.93
N GLN A 248 7.99 3.35 -8.68
CA GLN A 248 7.25 2.59 -9.70
C GLN A 248 7.67 2.81 -11.18
N VAL A 249 8.75 3.54 -11.47
CA VAL A 249 9.15 3.82 -12.87
C VAL A 249 10.34 2.96 -13.30
N PRO A 250 10.22 2.14 -14.37
CA PRO A 250 11.35 1.38 -14.94
C PRO A 250 12.51 2.31 -15.34
N PRO A 251 13.78 1.91 -15.19
CA PRO A 251 14.92 2.78 -15.49
C PRO A 251 14.99 3.26 -16.95
N SER A 252 14.46 2.49 -17.92
CA SER A 252 14.30 2.93 -19.31
C SER A 252 13.18 3.95 -19.49
N ALA A 253 12.11 3.85 -18.71
CA ALA A 253 11.05 4.85 -18.68
C ALA A 253 11.57 6.16 -18.08
N THR A 254 12.44 6.12 -17.07
CA THR A 254 13.08 7.34 -16.53
C THR A 254 13.97 8.03 -17.58
N ALA A 255 14.75 7.27 -18.34
CA ALA A 255 15.58 7.83 -19.42
C ALA A 255 14.73 8.37 -20.59
N ALA A 256 13.67 7.67 -20.98
CA ALA A 256 12.73 8.15 -21.98
C ALA A 256 12.00 9.41 -21.51
N LEU A 257 11.64 9.49 -20.22
CA LEU A 257 11.05 10.69 -19.61
C LEU A 257 12.03 11.85 -19.63
N GLN A 258 13.30 11.64 -19.27
CA GLN A 258 14.33 12.68 -19.36
C GLN A 258 14.56 13.15 -20.80
N TYR A 259 14.56 12.25 -21.79
CA TYR A 259 14.65 12.63 -23.19
C TYR A 259 13.43 13.44 -23.64
N LEU A 260 12.23 12.99 -23.28
CA LEU A 260 10.99 13.72 -23.56
C LEU A 260 10.98 15.09 -22.88
N ASP A 261 11.58 15.24 -21.70
CA ASP A 261 11.74 16.55 -21.04
C ASP A 261 12.66 17.47 -21.84
N LEU A 262 13.80 16.95 -22.29
CA LEU A 262 14.74 17.71 -23.12
C LEU A 262 14.10 18.10 -24.46
N LEU A 263 13.30 17.22 -25.05
CA LEU A 263 12.55 17.50 -26.27
C LEU A 263 11.50 18.59 -26.02
N LEU A 264 10.72 18.49 -24.95
CA LEU A 264 9.76 19.52 -24.58
C LEU A 264 10.44 20.87 -24.30
N ASP A 265 11.58 20.89 -23.62
CA ASP A 265 12.35 22.11 -23.36
C ASP A 265 12.89 22.72 -24.66
N TYR A 266 13.43 21.90 -25.57
CA TYR A 266 13.90 22.33 -26.88
C TYR A 266 12.76 22.89 -27.75
N ASP A 267 11.64 22.18 -27.86
CA ASP A 267 10.50 22.59 -28.68
C ASP A 267 9.77 23.81 -28.09
N SER A 268 9.79 23.95 -26.75
CA SER A 268 9.34 25.15 -26.06
C SER A 268 10.21 26.36 -26.43
N LYS A 269 11.54 26.22 -26.40
CA LYS A 269 12.48 27.30 -26.75
C LYS A 269 12.44 27.67 -28.23
N THR A 270 12.18 26.70 -29.10
CA THR A 270 12.12 26.91 -30.57
C THR A 270 10.72 27.21 -31.10
N ARG A 271 9.71 27.35 -30.22
CA ARG A 271 8.30 27.59 -30.56
C ARG A 271 7.72 26.53 -31.50
N LYS A 272 8.16 25.28 -31.37
CA LYS A 272 7.70 24.11 -32.16
C LYS A 272 6.74 23.20 -31.39
N LEU A 273 6.30 23.63 -30.21
CA LEU A 273 5.43 22.85 -29.33
C LEU A 273 4.12 22.34 -30.01
N PRO A 274 3.42 23.11 -30.89
CA PRO A 274 2.27 22.58 -31.63
C PRO A 274 2.61 21.33 -32.46
N SER A 275 3.76 21.33 -33.13
CA SER A 275 4.22 20.17 -33.91
C SER A 275 4.49 18.96 -33.03
N THR A 276 5.08 19.15 -31.85
CA THR A 276 5.31 18.09 -30.86
C THR A 276 4.00 17.46 -30.40
N ILE A 277 2.97 18.28 -30.12
CA ILE A 277 1.63 17.80 -29.75
C ILE A 277 1.03 16.95 -30.87
N MET A 278 1.17 17.39 -32.12
CA MET A 278 0.66 16.63 -33.27
C MET A 278 1.46 15.35 -33.52
N HIS A 279 2.77 15.33 -33.28
CA HIS A 279 3.56 14.10 -33.31
C HIS A 279 3.14 13.11 -32.21
N ILE A 280 2.78 13.58 -31.02
CA ILE A 280 2.22 12.73 -29.95
C ILE A 280 0.87 12.16 -30.38
N SER A 281 0.01 12.97 -31.02
CA SER A 281 -1.26 12.51 -31.59
C SER A 281 -1.06 11.44 -32.67
N GLU A 282 -0.14 11.68 -33.61
CA GLU A 282 0.18 10.74 -34.68
C GLU A 282 0.80 9.44 -34.16
N ALA A 283 1.56 9.49 -33.06
CA ALA A 283 2.09 8.28 -32.42
C ALA A 283 0.99 7.30 -31.97
N PHE A 284 -0.24 7.77 -31.74
CA PHE A 284 -1.41 6.95 -31.44
C PHE A 284 -2.30 6.67 -32.65
N SER A 285 -1.85 6.97 -33.87
CA SER A 285 -2.61 6.65 -35.09
C SER A 285 -2.69 5.14 -35.30
N VAL A 286 -3.76 4.69 -35.96
CA VAL A 286 -3.99 3.25 -36.20
C VAL A 286 -2.81 2.61 -36.95
N GLN A 287 -2.15 3.33 -37.85
CA GLN A 287 -0.97 2.84 -38.57
C GLN A 287 0.19 2.51 -37.62
N HIS A 288 0.41 3.34 -36.61
CA HIS A 288 1.45 3.11 -35.60
C HIS A 288 1.07 2.01 -34.61
N LEU A 289 -0.20 1.99 -34.18
CA LEU A 289 -0.71 0.95 -33.28
C LEU A 289 -0.71 -0.44 -33.91
N GLN A 290 -0.99 -0.54 -35.22
CA GLN A 290 -0.93 -1.80 -35.97
C GLN A 290 0.50 -2.37 -36.09
N ARG A 291 1.54 -1.54 -35.94
CA ARG A 291 2.92 -2.01 -35.88
C ARG A 291 3.24 -2.73 -34.58
N ILE A 292 2.43 -2.54 -33.54
CA ILE A 292 2.57 -3.29 -32.30
C ILE A 292 2.00 -4.70 -32.57
N PRO A 293 2.84 -5.74 -32.56
CA PRO A 293 2.39 -7.09 -32.85
C PRO A 293 1.41 -7.55 -31.77
N SER A 294 0.51 -8.48 -32.09
CA SER A 294 -0.45 -9.11 -31.15
C SER A 294 -1.77 -8.35 -30.89
N GLY A 295 -2.21 -7.50 -31.82
CA GLY A 295 -3.57 -7.00 -31.83
C GLY A 295 -3.80 -5.72 -31.01
N PRO A 296 -5.03 -5.18 -31.04
CA PRO A 296 -5.38 -3.88 -30.48
C PRO A 296 -5.31 -3.82 -28.95
N ARG A 297 -5.57 -4.94 -28.24
CA ARG A 297 -5.49 -5.00 -26.77
C ARG A 297 -4.06 -4.82 -26.25
N LEU A 298 -3.09 -5.49 -26.86
CA LEU A 298 -1.69 -5.32 -26.49
C LEU A 298 -1.18 -3.94 -26.91
N ALA A 299 -1.62 -3.45 -28.08
CA ALA A 299 -1.30 -2.08 -28.50
C ALA A 299 -1.77 -1.05 -27.46
N TYR A 300 -2.97 -1.21 -26.91
CA TYR A 300 -3.46 -0.39 -25.80
C TYR A 300 -2.61 -0.57 -24.54
N GLU A 301 -2.35 -1.78 -24.07
CA GLU A 301 -1.55 -2.03 -22.85
C GLU A 301 -0.15 -1.38 -22.95
N VAL A 302 0.53 -1.58 -24.07
CA VAL A 302 1.87 -1.03 -24.32
C VAL A 302 1.84 0.49 -24.39
N ALA A 303 0.91 1.07 -25.16
CA ALA A 303 0.84 2.51 -25.33
C ALA A 303 0.38 3.22 -24.04
N SER A 304 -0.62 2.66 -23.33
CA SER A 304 -1.17 3.21 -22.09
C SER A 304 -0.20 3.15 -20.91
N ALA A 305 0.70 2.17 -20.88
CA ALA A 305 1.82 2.08 -19.93
C ALA A 305 3.10 2.79 -20.42
N GLY A 306 3.07 3.43 -21.59
CA GLY A 306 4.22 4.07 -22.20
C GLY A 306 4.60 5.42 -21.56
N PRO A 307 5.80 5.95 -21.86
CA PRO A 307 6.23 7.25 -21.35
C PRO A 307 5.29 8.40 -21.76
N LEU A 308 4.70 8.35 -22.96
CA LEU A 308 3.82 9.39 -23.50
C LEU A 308 2.47 9.52 -22.79
N THR A 309 2.01 8.47 -22.12
CA THR A 309 0.77 8.46 -21.32
C THR A 309 1.04 8.47 -19.82
N SER A 310 2.31 8.46 -19.42
CA SER A 310 2.69 8.45 -18.00
C SER A 310 2.36 9.79 -17.33
N LEU A 311 1.88 9.74 -16.09
CA LEU A 311 1.50 10.94 -15.33
C LEU A 311 2.64 11.98 -15.22
N PRO A 312 3.91 11.61 -14.97
CA PRO A 312 5.02 12.58 -14.91
C PRO A 312 5.25 13.32 -16.23
N PHE A 313 5.14 12.64 -17.37
CA PHE A 313 5.27 13.30 -18.68
C PHE A 313 4.08 14.20 -18.97
N LEU A 314 2.85 13.72 -18.74
CA LEU A 314 1.64 14.50 -18.98
C LEU A 314 1.63 15.80 -18.15
N ASP A 315 2.08 15.76 -16.90
CA ASP A 315 2.22 16.96 -16.07
C ASP A 315 3.28 17.95 -16.61
N ARG A 316 4.35 17.45 -17.23
CA ARG A 316 5.37 18.30 -17.86
C ARG A 316 4.90 18.87 -19.20
N LEU A 317 4.22 18.07 -20.02
CA LEU A 317 3.56 18.52 -21.24
C LEU A 317 2.53 19.61 -20.92
N ALA A 318 1.72 19.41 -19.87
CA ALA A 318 0.78 20.40 -19.37
C ALA A 318 1.47 21.74 -19.04
N ARG A 319 2.58 21.69 -18.29
CA ARG A 319 3.37 22.90 -17.95
C ARG A 319 3.99 23.54 -19.19
N ALA A 320 4.50 22.74 -20.12
CA ALA A 320 5.09 23.25 -21.36
C ALA A 320 4.04 24.00 -22.21
N VAL A 321 2.85 23.40 -22.40
CA VAL A 321 1.73 24.00 -23.10
C VAL A 321 1.30 25.32 -22.44
N HIS A 322 1.18 25.32 -21.12
CA HIS A 322 0.76 26.52 -20.39
C HIS A 322 1.76 27.67 -20.47
N ASN A 323 3.06 27.36 -20.38
CA ASN A 323 4.10 28.39 -20.23
C ASN A 323 4.66 28.88 -21.57
N PHE A 324 4.68 28.04 -22.62
CA PHE A 324 5.46 28.30 -23.83
C PHE A 324 4.66 28.33 -25.13
N LEU A 325 3.38 27.97 -25.13
CA LEU A 325 2.53 28.11 -26.33
C LEU A 325 2.23 29.59 -26.58
N THR A 326 2.64 30.15 -27.72
CA THR A 326 2.48 31.59 -27.99
C THR A 326 1.02 31.94 -28.30
N PRO A 327 0.57 33.20 -28.09
CA PRO A 327 -0.83 33.59 -28.35
C PRO A 327 -1.33 33.23 -29.74
N SER A 328 -0.48 33.41 -30.77
CA SER A 328 -0.80 33.06 -32.16
C SER A 328 -0.94 31.55 -32.42
N GLN A 329 -0.34 30.70 -31.59
CA GLN A 329 -0.35 29.23 -31.73
C GLN A 329 -1.53 28.57 -31.01
N VAL A 330 -2.15 29.26 -30.03
CA VAL A 330 -3.20 28.68 -29.18
C VAL A 330 -4.39 28.19 -30.01
N LEU A 331 -4.99 29.05 -30.84
CA LEU A 331 -6.20 28.68 -31.59
C LEU A 331 -5.94 27.61 -32.64
N GLU A 332 -4.79 27.66 -33.32
CA GLU A 332 -4.36 26.64 -34.29
C GLU A 332 -4.22 25.28 -33.60
N THR A 333 -3.49 25.23 -32.48
CA THR A 333 -3.30 24.00 -31.68
C THR A 333 -4.64 23.44 -31.20
N VAL A 334 -5.58 24.29 -30.75
CA VAL A 334 -6.92 23.84 -30.33
C VAL A 334 -7.69 23.25 -31.50
N LYS A 335 -7.68 23.90 -32.67
CA LYS A 335 -8.36 23.40 -33.87
C LYS A 335 -7.77 22.06 -34.30
N ASP A 336 -6.45 21.93 -34.32
CA ASP A 336 -5.76 20.70 -34.72
C ASP A 336 -6.06 19.54 -33.76
N VAL A 337 -5.98 19.78 -32.45
CA VAL A 337 -6.31 18.77 -31.43
C VAL A 337 -7.80 18.37 -31.50
N SER A 338 -8.69 19.36 -31.68
CA SER A 338 -10.14 19.13 -31.79
C SER A 338 -10.48 18.31 -33.04
N GLN A 339 -9.86 18.65 -34.17
CA GLN A 339 -10.00 17.90 -35.42
C GLN A 339 -9.44 16.49 -35.29
N GLY A 340 -8.29 16.30 -34.63
CA GLY A 340 -7.70 14.98 -34.37
C GLY A 340 -8.62 14.08 -33.56
N LEU A 341 -9.18 14.58 -32.45
CA LEU A 341 -10.13 13.85 -31.61
C LEU A 341 -11.42 13.50 -32.35
N ASN A 342 -11.99 14.47 -33.08
CA ASN A 342 -13.21 14.25 -33.86
C ASN A 342 -12.98 13.25 -34.99
N ALA A 343 -11.86 13.36 -35.72
CA ALA A 343 -11.50 12.44 -36.79
C ALA A 343 -11.27 11.01 -36.26
N ALA A 344 -10.65 10.84 -35.09
CA ALA A 344 -10.48 9.53 -34.47
C ALA A 344 -11.83 8.89 -34.10
N TYR A 345 -12.75 9.67 -33.53
CA TYR A 345 -14.10 9.21 -33.18
C TYR A 345 -14.94 8.86 -34.43
N GLU A 346 -14.99 9.74 -35.44
CA GLU A 346 -15.76 9.49 -36.66
C GLU A 346 -15.21 8.29 -37.45
N ARG A 347 -13.89 8.09 -37.51
CA ARG A 347 -13.30 6.88 -38.11
C ARG A 347 -13.74 5.60 -37.39
N PHE A 348 -13.83 5.62 -36.06
CA PHE A 348 -14.39 4.51 -35.31
C PHE A 348 -15.87 4.28 -35.68
N MET A 349 -16.68 5.33 -35.69
CA MET A 349 -18.11 5.26 -35.99
C MET A 349 -18.38 4.77 -37.42
N GLU A 350 -17.62 5.23 -38.41
CA GLU A 350 -17.70 4.74 -39.79
C GLU A 350 -17.38 3.25 -39.89
N ARG A 351 -16.38 2.78 -39.15
CA ARG A 351 -15.99 1.37 -39.16
C ARG A 351 -17.04 0.50 -38.48
N GLU A 352 -17.58 0.96 -37.36
CA GLU A 352 -18.66 0.27 -36.64
C GLU A 352 -19.95 0.21 -37.45
N ALA A 353 -20.28 1.29 -38.18
CA ALA A 353 -21.43 1.32 -39.09
C ALA A 353 -21.27 0.31 -40.24
N LYS A 354 -20.07 0.16 -40.80
CA LYS A 354 -19.76 -0.86 -41.82
C LYS A 354 -19.97 -2.27 -41.25
N ILE A 355 -19.47 -2.54 -40.04
CA ILE A 355 -19.61 -3.86 -39.38
C ILE A 355 -21.06 -4.17 -39.04
N SER A 356 -21.80 -3.19 -38.53
CA SER A 356 -23.24 -3.31 -38.24
C SER A 356 -24.05 -3.61 -39.50
N ALA A 357 -23.71 -2.98 -40.63
CA ALA A 357 -24.33 -3.27 -41.93
C ALA A 357 -24.02 -4.68 -42.45
N HIS A 358 -22.82 -5.21 -42.17
CA HIS A 358 -22.46 -6.60 -42.48
C HIS A 358 -23.23 -7.60 -41.61
N ARG A 359 -23.51 -7.26 -40.34
CA ARG A 359 -24.35 -8.05 -39.42
C ARG A 359 -25.84 -7.99 -39.74
N GLY A 360 -26.27 -7.07 -40.61
CA GLY A 360 -27.68 -6.88 -40.97
C GLY A 360 -28.47 -6.02 -39.99
N GLU A 361 -27.80 -5.42 -39.01
CA GLU A 361 -28.41 -4.56 -37.98
C GLU A 361 -28.66 -3.13 -38.49
N ALA A 362 -28.02 -2.73 -39.60
CA ALA A 362 -28.15 -1.40 -40.20
C ALA A 362 -28.65 -1.45 -41.66
N PRO A 363 -29.36 -0.40 -42.14
CA PRO A 363 -29.85 -0.35 -43.52
C PRO A 363 -28.70 -0.48 -44.52
N ARG A 364 -28.73 -1.52 -45.36
CA ARG A 364 -27.73 -1.72 -46.41
C ARG A 364 -27.85 -0.60 -47.46
N LYS A 365 -26.92 0.36 -47.45
CA LYS A 365 -26.81 1.34 -48.55
C LYS A 365 -26.63 0.57 -49.87
N LYS A 366 -27.49 0.84 -50.86
CA LYS A 366 -27.50 0.23 -52.19
C LYS A 366 -26.10 0.37 -52.82
N ARG A 367 -25.37 -0.76 -52.89
CA ARG A 367 -23.95 -0.84 -53.24
C ARG A 367 -23.72 -0.29 -54.65
N ARG A 368 -23.08 0.88 -54.78
CA ARG A 368 -22.52 1.37 -56.04
C ARG A 368 -21.30 0.47 -56.36
N LYS A 369 -21.29 -0.15 -57.55
CA LYS A 369 -20.28 -1.11 -57.99
C LYS A 369 -18.96 -0.36 -58.32
N GLU A 370 -18.24 0.07 -57.29
CA GLU A 370 -16.88 0.60 -57.41
C GLU A 370 -15.86 -0.55 -57.27
N GLY A 371 -14.79 -0.50 -58.07
CA GLY A 371 -13.84 -1.58 -58.28
C GLY A 371 -13.13 -2.05 -57.00
N SER A 372 -12.68 -3.31 -56.99
CA SER A 372 -12.05 -3.99 -55.86
C SER A 372 -10.73 -3.34 -55.45
N THR A 373 -10.80 -2.25 -54.67
CA THR A 373 -9.68 -1.81 -53.85
C THR A 373 -9.55 -2.78 -52.67
N VAL A 374 -8.31 -3.14 -52.34
CA VAL A 374 -7.95 -4.04 -51.24
C VAL A 374 -8.74 -3.62 -49.99
N GLU A 375 -9.70 -4.44 -49.56
CA GLU A 375 -10.53 -4.13 -48.39
C GLU A 375 -9.61 -3.98 -47.19
N ASP A 376 -9.52 -2.76 -46.67
CA ASP A 376 -8.80 -2.45 -45.44
C ASP A 376 -9.40 -3.30 -44.30
N ARG A 377 -8.67 -4.35 -43.91
CA ARG A 377 -9.08 -5.32 -42.87
C ARG A 377 -8.83 -4.81 -41.45
N THR A 378 -8.57 -3.51 -41.29
CA THR A 378 -8.37 -2.89 -39.99
C THR A 378 -9.54 -3.16 -39.04
N GLU A 379 -9.26 -3.74 -37.88
CA GLU A 379 -10.25 -4.04 -36.84
C GLU A 379 -10.77 -2.73 -36.20
N PRO A 380 -12.08 -2.63 -35.88
CA PRO A 380 -12.66 -1.44 -35.23
C PRO A 380 -12.00 -1.14 -33.88
N GLU A 381 -11.47 -2.18 -33.24
CA GLU A 381 -10.77 -2.12 -31.96
C GLU A 381 -9.53 -1.22 -32.01
N TYR A 382 -8.76 -1.20 -33.11
CA TYR A 382 -7.62 -0.28 -33.23
C TYR A 382 -8.06 1.18 -33.28
N HIS A 383 -9.20 1.48 -33.91
CA HIS A 383 -9.76 2.84 -33.92
C HIS A 383 -10.25 3.25 -32.54
N ALA A 384 -10.86 2.33 -31.79
CA ALA A 384 -11.27 2.60 -30.41
C ALA A 384 -10.08 2.84 -29.47
N VAL A 385 -9.01 2.05 -29.61
CA VAL A 385 -7.75 2.21 -28.86
C VAL A 385 -7.08 3.55 -29.20
N SER A 386 -6.99 3.89 -30.49
CA SER A 386 -6.47 5.18 -30.95
C SER A 386 -7.24 6.34 -30.33
N PHE A 387 -8.58 6.30 -30.38
CA PHE A 387 -9.41 7.31 -29.74
C PHE A 387 -9.19 7.41 -28.22
N CYS A 388 -9.09 6.28 -27.51
CA CYS A 388 -8.90 6.27 -26.06
C CYS A 388 -7.55 6.89 -25.64
N LEU A 389 -6.45 6.50 -26.28
CA LEU A 389 -5.11 7.03 -25.98
C LEU A 389 -4.98 8.51 -26.36
N LEU A 390 -5.55 8.89 -27.50
CA LEU A 390 -5.59 10.28 -27.94
C LEU A 390 -6.41 11.13 -26.96
N SER A 391 -7.57 10.62 -26.52
CA SER A 391 -8.40 11.28 -25.51
C SER A 391 -7.66 11.51 -24.20
N GLN A 392 -6.92 10.50 -23.71
CA GLN A 392 -6.14 10.58 -22.47
C GLN A 392 -5.02 11.64 -22.51
N THR A 393 -4.35 11.79 -23.66
CA THR A 393 -3.22 12.72 -23.81
C THR A 393 -3.67 14.13 -24.21
N MET A 394 -4.61 14.23 -25.16
CA MET A 394 -5.07 15.52 -25.67
C MET A 394 -5.93 16.28 -24.68
N VAL A 395 -6.64 15.60 -23.77
CA VAL A 395 -7.36 16.30 -22.71
C VAL A 395 -6.42 17.11 -21.82
N VAL A 396 -5.19 16.64 -21.61
CA VAL A 396 -4.15 17.38 -20.87
C VAL A 396 -3.76 18.65 -21.61
N VAL A 397 -3.55 18.56 -22.93
CA VAL A 397 -3.24 19.73 -23.78
C VAL A 397 -4.37 20.76 -23.73
N LEU A 398 -5.62 20.34 -23.97
CA LEU A 398 -6.78 21.23 -23.96
C LEU A 398 -6.98 21.89 -22.58
N ARG A 399 -6.73 21.16 -21.49
CA ARG A 399 -6.78 21.71 -20.13
C ARG A 399 -5.67 22.70 -19.86
N SER A 400 -4.52 22.62 -20.53
CA SER A 400 -3.34 23.45 -20.21
C SER A 400 -3.20 24.73 -21.03
N LEU A 401 -4.05 24.96 -22.04
CA LEU A 401 -3.99 26.13 -22.93
C LEU A 401 -3.87 27.48 -22.19
N PRO A 402 -2.94 28.37 -22.55
CA PRO A 402 -2.82 29.69 -21.93
C PRO A 402 -3.87 30.66 -22.48
N LEU A 403 -5.15 30.42 -22.21
CA LEU A 403 -6.25 31.26 -22.72
C LEU A 403 -6.25 32.71 -22.20
N HIS A 404 -5.39 33.03 -21.23
CA HIS A 404 -5.27 34.36 -20.65
C HIS A 404 -4.33 35.30 -21.44
N ILE A 405 -3.48 34.77 -22.32
CA ILE A 405 -2.53 35.58 -23.12
C ILE A 405 -3.05 35.91 -24.53
N VAL A 406 -4.22 35.39 -24.92
CA VAL A 406 -4.84 35.61 -26.23
C VAL A 406 -5.88 36.72 -26.16
N THR A 407 -6.21 37.32 -27.30
CA THR A 407 -7.30 38.31 -27.38
C THR A 407 -8.65 37.65 -27.07
N ASP A 408 -9.62 38.44 -26.66
CA ASP A 408 -10.95 37.94 -26.26
C ASP A 408 -11.66 37.17 -27.38
N ASP A 409 -11.53 37.61 -28.63
CA ASP A 409 -12.09 36.91 -29.80
C ASP A 409 -11.45 35.53 -29.98
N VAL A 410 -10.11 35.46 -29.95
CA VAL A 410 -9.35 34.21 -30.08
C VAL A 410 -9.64 33.28 -28.90
N ARG A 411 -9.83 33.84 -27.70
CA ARG A 411 -10.23 33.09 -26.50
C ARG A 411 -11.61 32.47 -26.69
N MET A 412 -12.58 33.25 -27.18
CA MET A 412 -13.94 32.77 -27.43
C MET A 412 -13.96 31.65 -28.47
N ASP A 413 -13.22 31.81 -29.57
CA ASP A 413 -13.10 30.77 -30.60
C ASP A 413 -12.45 29.49 -30.07
N ALA A 414 -11.40 29.62 -29.26
CA ALA A 414 -10.73 28.46 -28.64
C ALA A 414 -11.65 27.74 -27.64
N VAL A 415 -12.39 28.48 -26.80
CA VAL A 415 -13.36 27.91 -25.86
C VAL A 415 -14.51 27.22 -26.61
N GLN A 416 -14.99 27.84 -27.69
CA GLN A 416 -16.04 27.27 -28.53
C GLN A 416 -15.58 25.95 -29.19
N ALA A 417 -14.36 25.89 -29.71
CA ALA A 417 -13.78 24.66 -30.25
C ALA A 417 -13.64 23.54 -29.20
N VAL A 418 -13.20 23.87 -27.96
CA VAL A 418 -13.15 22.89 -26.86
C VAL A 418 -14.56 22.40 -26.48
N ARG A 419 -15.55 23.29 -26.47
CA ARG A 419 -16.96 22.94 -26.22
C ARG A 419 -17.51 22.02 -27.31
N GLU A 420 -17.12 22.24 -28.56
CA GLU A 420 -17.48 21.35 -29.67
C GLU A 420 -16.90 19.95 -29.48
N VAL A 421 -15.65 19.80 -29.03
CA VAL A 421 -15.09 18.48 -28.67
C VAL A 421 -15.92 17.82 -27.55
N HIS A 422 -16.27 18.56 -26.50
CA HIS A 422 -17.07 18.00 -25.40
C HIS A 422 -18.46 17.54 -25.85
N THR A 423 -19.14 18.33 -26.69
CA THR A 423 -20.51 18.07 -27.11
C THR A 423 -20.60 17.06 -28.25
N MET A 424 -19.78 17.21 -29.29
CA MET A 424 -19.81 16.40 -30.50
C MET A 424 -19.07 15.07 -30.35
N VAL A 425 -18.04 15.02 -29.49
CA VAL A 425 -17.21 13.81 -29.31
C VAL A 425 -17.53 13.14 -27.98
N ALA A 426 -17.19 13.77 -26.84
CA ALA A 426 -17.28 13.10 -25.54
C ALA A 426 -18.73 12.75 -25.14
N SER A 427 -19.64 13.72 -25.20
CA SER A 427 -21.05 13.52 -24.81
C SER A 427 -21.79 12.59 -25.77
N ARG A 428 -21.46 12.65 -27.07
CA ARG A 428 -22.02 11.76 -28.08
C ARG A 428 -21.55 10.31 -27.87
N ALA A 429 -20.24 10.11 -27.68
CA ALA A 429 -19.65 8.81 -27.40
C ALA A 429 -20.22 8.15 -26.15
N LEU A 430 -20.40 8.91 -25.05
CA LEU A 430 -21.03 8.40 -23.83
C LEU A 430 -22.50 8.04 -24.05
N ARG A 431 -23.25 8.88 -24.77
CA ARG A 431 -24.65 8.63 -25.07
C ARG A 431 -24.81 7.37 -25.93
N GLU A 432 -24.03 7.24 -27.00
CA GLU A 432 -24.10 6.10 -27.92
C GLU A 432 -23.59 4.80 -27.26
N GLY A 433 -22.58 4.87 -26.40
CA GLY A 433 -22.03 3.73 -25.68
C GLY A 433 -22.87 3.23 -24.50
N LEU A 434 -23.47 4.14 -23.72
CA LEU A 434 -24.21 3.77 -22.49
C LEU A 434 -25.68 3.39 -22.73
N LEU A 435 -26.33 3.98 -23.74
CA LEU A 435 -27.76 3.75 -24.00
C LEU A 435 -28.04 2.40 -24.69
N GLN A 436 -27.06 1.78 -25.32
CA GLN A 436 -27.26 0.53 -26.04
C GLN A 436 -26.81 -0.66 -25.18
N SER A 437 -27.77 -1.31 -24.50
CA SER A 437 -27.53 -2.45 -23.60
C SER A 437 -26.74 -3.57 -24.27
N ASN A 438 -27.02 -3.88 -25.54
CA ASN A 438 -26.32 -4.92 -26.31
C ASN A 438 -24.85 -4.60 -26.63
N ARG A 439 -24.41 -3.35 -26.44
CA ARG A 439 -23.03 -2.91 -26.74
C ARG A 439 -22.13 -2.84 -25.51
N LYS A 440 -22.68 -2.98 -24.30
CA LYS A 440 -21.93 -2.85 -23.04
C LYS A 440 -20.84 -3.92 -22.87
N ASP A 441 -21.04 -5.08 -23.51
CA ASP A 441 -20.10 -6.20 -23.44
C ASP A 441 -19.00 -6.14 -24.51
N ALA A 442 -19.07 -5.20 -25.45
CA ALA A 442 -18.10 -5.06 -26.53
C ALA A 442 -16.89 -4.23 -26.09
N TRP A 443 -15.70 -4.84 -26.07
CA TRP A 443 -14.46 -4.23 -25.57
C TRP A 443 -14.09 -2.90 -26.26
N HIS A 444 -14.27 -2.77 -27.58
CA HIS A 444 -14.03 -1.49 -28.28
C HIS A 444 -14.96 -0.38 -27.80
N TRP A 445 -16.22 -0.68 -27.49
CA TRP A 445 -17.13 0.32 -26.91
C TRP A 445 -16.72 0.69 -25.48
N GLN A 446 -16.18 -0.24 -24.69
CA GLN A 446 -15.58 0.08 -23.39
C GLN A 446 -14.38 1.03 -23.53
N MET A 447 -13.54 0.85 -24.56
CA MET A 447 -12.44 1.78 -24.85
C MET A 447 -12.95 3.16 -25.29
N ILE A 448 -13.98 3.22 -26.13
CA ILE A 448 -14.63 4.48 -26.51
C ILE A 448 -15.22 5.19 -25.30
N ILE A 449 -15.96 4.47 -24.45
CA ILE A 449 -16.53 5.01 -23.21
C ILE A 449 -15.41 5.50 -22.30
N SER A 450 -14.32 4.73 -22.14
CA SER A 450 -13.17 5.16 -21.33
C SER A 450 -12.53 6.44 -21.86
N GLY A 451 -12.23 6.52 -23.17
CA GLY A 451 -11.73 7.75 -23.79
C GLY A 451 -12.69 8.93 -23.64
N ALA A 452 -13.98 8.70 -23.84
CA ALA A 452 -15.01 9.70 -23.69
C ALA A 452 -15.20 10.15 -22.24
N LEU A 453 -15.03 9.28 -21.26
CA LEU A 453 -15.01 9.62 -19.83
C LEU A 453 -13.78 10.46 -19.50
N HIS A 454 -12.58 10.12 -20.01
CA HIS A 454 -11.39 10.96 -19.81
C HIS A 454 -11.59 12.37 -20.38
N LEU A 455 -12.15 12.49 -21.59
CA LEU A 455 -12.51 13.79 -22.17
C LEU A 455 -13.61 14.48 -21.36
N HIS A 456 -14.66 13.76 -20.99
CA HIS A 456 -15.77 14.32 -20.25
C HIS A 456 -15.27 14.85 -18.91
N TYR A 457 -14.74 14.01 -18.03
CA TYR A 457 -14.18 14.45 -16.75
C TYR A 457 -13.06 15.46 -16.92
N GLY A 458 -12.18 15.31 -17.91
CA GLY A 458 -11.08 16.26 -18.09
C GLY A 458 -11.53 17.63 -18.56
N LEU A 459 -12.59 17.72 -19.37
CA LEU A 459 -13.13 18.98 -19.87
C LEU A 459 -14.26 19.55 -18.98
N THR A 460 -14.90 18.73 -18.15
CA THR A 460 -15.95 19.15 -17.20
C THR A 460 -15.43 19.42 -15.79
N SER A 461 -14.41 18.69 -15.33
CA SER A 461 -13.77 19.03 -14.05
C SER A 461 -13.11 20.38 -14.20
N TRP A 462 -13.35 21.23 -13.21
CA TRP A 462 -12.85 22.58 -13.23
C TRP A 462 -11.33 22.58 -13.49
N THR A 463 -10.90 23.25 -14.56
CA THR A 463 -9.54 23.13 -15.13
C THR A 463 -8.48 23.89 -14.32
N GLY A 464 -8.82 24.38 -13.13
CA GLY A 464 -8.02 25.35 -12.40
C GLY A 464 -8.08 26.77 -12.98
N LYS A 465 -8.80 26.97 -14.09
CA LYS A 465 -8.84 28.26 -14.80
C LYS A 465 -10.07 29.07 -14.42
N ALA A 466 -9.86 30.36 -14.18
CA ALA A 466 -10.90 31.25 -13.68
C ALA A 466 -12.10 31.44 -14.63
N HIS A 467 -11.90 31.27 -15.95
CA HIS A 467 -12.96 31.51 -16.95
C HIS A 467 -13.97 30.35 -17.11
N VAL A 468 -13.70 29.18 -16.51
CA VAL A 468 -14.63 28.02 -16.53
C VAL A 468 -15.63 28.09 -15.37
N LEU A 469 -15.41 29.02 -14.45
CA LEU A 469 -16.23 29.26 -13.29
C LEU A 469 -17.48 30.01 -13.74
N ASN A 470 -18.62 29.35 -13.64
CA ASN A 470 -19.91 29.94 -14.01
C ASN A 470 -20.53 30.71 -12.84
N SER A 471 -19.91 30.63 -11.66
CA SER A 471 -20.34 31.34 -10.46
C SER A 471 -19.16 31.72 -9.56
N GLU A 472 -19.38 32.73 -8.73
CA GLU A 472 -18.46 33.14 -7.66
C GLU A 472 -18.23 31.99 -6.65
N ALA A 473 -19.22 31.12 -6.45
CA ALA A 473 -19.11 29.99 -5.53
C ALA A 473 -18.17 28.90 -6.06
N GLU A 474 -18.29 28.56 -7.35
CA GLU A 474 -17.32 27.69 -8.02
C GLU A 474 -15.93 28.31 -7.94
N ALA A 475 -15.80 29.65 -8.08
CA ALA A 475 -14.54 30.38 -8.01
C ALA A 475 -13.85 30.32 -6.65
N ALA A 476 -14.64 30.41 -5.58
CA ALA A 476 -14.15 30.29 -4.23
C ALA A 476 -13.66 28.86 -3.93
N LEU A 477 -14.44 27.84 -4.31
CA LEU A 477 -14.08 26.42 -4.13
C LEU A 477 -12.80 26.08 -4.91
N ALA A 478 -12.72 26.62 -6.11
CA ALA A 478 -11.59 26.56 -6.99
C ALA A 478 -10.30 27.10 -6.36
N ALA A 479 -10.37 28.35 -5.88
CA ALA A 479 -9.27 28.99 -5.19
C ALA A 479 -8.87 28.19 -3.95
N LEU A 480 -9.84 27.69 -3.18
CA LEU A 480 -9.59 26.85 -2.02
C LEU A 480 -8.82 25.59 -2.38
N HIS A 481 -9.24 24.85 -3.40
CA HIS A 481 -8.56 23.63 -3.84
C HIS A 481 -7.10 23.88 -4.25
N ILE A 482 -6.85 24.92 -5.05
CA ILE A 482 -5.49 25.29 -5.46
C ILE A 482 -4.63 25.69 -4.25
N LEU A 483 -5.20 26.46 -3.32
CA LEU A 483 -4.52 26.88 -2.11
C LEU A 483 -4.13 25.67 -1.25
N THR A 484 -5.04 24.72 -1.04
CA THR A 484 -4.80 23.54 -0.18
C THR A 484 -3.89 22.50 -0.83
N ASP A 485 -3.98 22.29 -2.15
CA ASP A 485 -3.25 21.21 -2.83
C ASP A 485 -1.83 21.62 -3.25
N ARG A 486 -1.65 22.85 -3.74
CA ARG A 486 -0.39 23.29 -4.35
C ARG A 486 0.36 24.34 -3.55
N TRP A 487 -0.36 25.31 -2.99
CA TRP A 487 0.26 26.50 -2.40
C TRP A 487 0.40 26.43 -0.89
N LEU A 488 -0.14 25.40 -0.25
CA LEU A 488 -0.19 25.30 1.21
C LEU A 488 1.20 25.38 1.87
N PRO A 489 2.25 24.70 1.37
CA PRO A 489 3.59 24.84 1.94
C PRO A 489 4.19 26.24 1.80
N HIS A 490 3.86 26.95 0.72
CA HIS A 490 4.32 28.32 0.51
C HIS A 490 3.54 29.28 1.41
N PHE A 491 2.23 29.06 1.56
CA PHE A 491 1.40 29.86 2.45
C PHE A 491 1.84 29.66 3.91
N ASP A 492 2.18 28.44 4.32
CA ASP A 492 2.74 28.14 5.65
C ASP A 492 4.05 28.90 5.92
N ALA A 493 4.97 28.90 4.95
CA ALA A 493 6.29 29.51 5.08
C ALA A 493 6.27 31.05 5.05
N TRP A 494 5.40 31.67 4.24
CA TRP A 494 5.48 33.10 3.93
C TRP A 494 4.32 33.95 4.47
N ALA A 495 3.18 33.36 4.79
CA ALA A 495 2.05 34.14 5.28
C ALA A 495 2.27 34.56 6.74
N SER A 496 1.73 35.71 7.12
CA SER A 496 1.77 36.17 8.50
C SER A 496 0.83 35.35 9.39
N PRO A 497 1.04 35.33 10.72
CA PRO A 497 0.14 34.64 11.64
C PRO A 497 -1.34 35.08 11.53
N GLU A 498 -1.59 36.34 11.14
CA GLU A 498 -2.95 36.84 10.89
C GLU A 498 -3.55 36.24 9.62
N GLN A 499 -2.73 36.07 8.56
CA GLN A 499 -3.16 35.44 7.32
C GLN A 499 -3.41 33.94 7.53
N HIS A 500 -2.58 33.25 8.32
CA HIS A 500 -2.84 31.86 8.72
C HIS A 500 -4.17 31.75 9.47
N ARG A 501 -4.39 32.60 10.49
CA ARG A 501 -5.67 32.64 11.25
C ARG A 501 -6.87 32.92 10.34
N ARG A 502 -6.75 33.86 9.40
CA ARG A 502 -7.81 34.16 8.43
C ARG A 502 -8.10 32.99 7.49
N PHE A 503 -7.06 32.34 6.98
CA PHE A 503 -7.19 31.18 6.09
C PHE A 503 -7.87 30.02 6.81
N VAL A 504 -7.39 29.69 8.01
CA VAL A 504 -7.98 28.66 8.85
C VAL A 504 -9.43 28.98 9.19
N ARG A 505 -9.77 30.23 9.53
CA ARG A 505 -11.17 30.64 9.78
C ARG A 505 -12.06 30.40 8.57
N ILE A 506 -11.55 30.56 7.35
CA ILE A 506 -12.30 30.23 6.13
C ILE A 506 -12.53 28.73 6.03
N LEU A 507 -11.53 27.91 6.38
CA LEU A 507 -11.65 26.45 6.38
C LEU A 507 -12.70 25.96 7.38
N THR A 508 -12.69 26.49 8.61
CA THR A 508 -13.61 26.07 9.67
C THR A 508 -15.02 26.63 9.48
N ALA A 509 -15.17 27.81 8.88
CA ALA A 509 -16.48 28.38 8.54
C ALA A 509 -17.14 27.75 7.30
N ALA A 510 -16.42 26.87 6.58
CA ALA A 510 -16.91 26.31 5.33
C ALA A 510 -18.01 25.27 5.59
N LYS A 511 -19.24 25.55 5.15
CA LYS A 511 -20.37 24.62 5.31
C LYS A 511 -20.14 23.35 4.47
N LEU A 512 -19.80 22.25 5.13
CA LEU A 512 -19.48 20.97 4.48
C LEU A 512 -20.69 20.36 3.74
N ASP A 513 -21.90 20.69 4.19
CA ASP A 513 -23.17 20.09 3.74
C ASP A 513 -24.02 20.95 2.79
N SER A 514 -23.49 22.02 2.21
CA SER A 514 -24.32 22.95 1.40
C SER A 514 -24.95 22.24 0.18
N PRO A 515 -26.29 22.06 0.12
CA PRO A 515 -26.94 21.41 -1.02
C PRO A 515 -26.82 22.25 -2.30
N ALA A 516 -26.59 23.56 -2.17
CA ALA A 516 -26.38 24.48 -3.29
C ALA A 516 -25.12 24.16 -4.12
N LEU A 517 -24.18 23.37 -3.58
CA LEU A 517 -22.95 22.96 -4.27
C LEU A 517 -22.96 21.51 -4.76
N LYS A 518 -24.08 20.77 -4.62
CA LYS A 518 -24.26 19.43 -5.24
C LYS A 518 -24.50 19.49 -6.76
N GLY A 519 -24.18 20.61 -7.40
CA GLY A 519 -24.19 20.74 -8.86
C GLY A 519 -23.04 19.96 -9.51
N ARG A 520 -23.20 19.63 -10.79
CA ARG A 520 -22.36 18.92 -11.79
C ARG A 520 -20.83 18.70 -11.58
N SER A 521 -20.15 19.36 -10.66
CA SER A 521 -18.72 19.15 -10.37
C SER A 521 -18.50 18.16 -9.22
N ASP A 522 -17.66 17.14 -9.42
CA ASP A 522 -17.22 16.19 -8.38
C ASP A 522 -16.39 16.84 -7.26
N LEU A 523 -16.06 18.13 -7.39
CA LEU A 523 -15.32 18.89 -6.39
C LEU A 523 -16.32 19.52 -5.41
N THR A 524 -16.26 19.15 -4.14
CA THR A 524 -17.02 19.78 -3.06
C THR A 524 -16.06 20.35 -2.02
N VAL A 525 -16.51 21.37 -1.27
CA VAL A 525 -15.73 21.94 -0.15
C VAL A 525 -15.30 20.84 0.82
N SER A 526 -16.23 19.94 1.16
CA SER A 526 -15.97 18.80 2.06
C SER A 526 -14.92 17.84 1.52
N ALA A 527 -14.96 17.50 0.22
CA ALA A 527 -13.95 16.64 -0.39
C ALA A 527 -12.55 17.28 -0.40
N VAL A 528 -12.46 18.60 -0.62
CA VAL A 528 -11.18 19.34 -0.58
C VAL A 528 -10.61 19.35 0.84
N ILE A 529 -11.42 19.74 1.83
CA ILE A 529 -10.99 19.80 3.24
C ILE A 529 -10.65 18.41 3.77
N SER A 530 -11.49 17.40 3.50
CA SER A 530 -11.23 16.02 3.92
C SER A 530 -9.91 15.49 3.37
N ARG A 531 -9.65 15.69 2.06
CA ARG A 531 -8.37 15.28 1.45
C ARG A 531 -7.18 15.98 2.09
N MET A 532 -7.28 17.30 2.32
CA MET A 532 -6.24 18.07 2.97
C MET A 532 -5.95 17.56 4.39
N LEU A 533 -6.98 17.28 5.20
CA LEU A 533 -6.82 16.81 6.58
C LEU A 533 -6.34 15.36 6.69
N HIS A 534 -6.53 14.53 5.66
CA HIS A 534 -5.97 13.17 5.59
C HIS A 534 -4.56 13.14 4.98
N ASP A 535 -4.05 14.25 4.48
CA ASP A 535 -2.69 14.35 3.98
C ASP A 535 -1.72 14.58 5.15
N ALA A 536 -0.71 13.69 5.26
CA ALA A 536 0.35 13.84 6.25
C ALA A 536 1.10 15.18 6.08
N GLN A 537 1.22 15.68 4.83
CA GLN A 537 1.91 16.94 4.56
C GLN A 537 1.25 18.12 5.27
N PHE A 538 -0.08 18.16 5.41
CA PHE A 538 -0.78 19.21 6.15
C PHE A 538 -0.33 19.27 7.61
N TRP A 539 -0.19 18.11 8.27
CA TRP A 539 0.18 18.00 9.68
C TRP A 539 1.67 18.26 9.95
N GLU A 540 2.50 18.25 8.91
CA GLU A 540 3.91 18.63 8.95
C GLU A 540 4.12 20.16 8.84
N LEU A 541 3.10 20.93 8.41
CA LEU A 541 3.15 22.40 8.29
C LEU A 541 2.85 23.07 9.63
N LEU A 542 3.89 23.38 10.40
CA LEU A 542 3.79 23.82 11.80
C LEU A 542 2.92 25.07 11.98
N ASN A 543 3.07 26.12 11.15
CA ASN A 543 2.37 27.39 11.38
C ASN A 543 0.87 27.27 11.08
N ILE A 544 0.52 26.63 9.97
CA ILE A 544 -0.87 26.36 9.60
C ILE A 544 -1.51 25.40 10.59
N ARG A 545 -0.82 24.32 10.99
CA ARG A 545 -1.34 23.39 11.99
C ARG A 545 -1.63 24.09 13.31
N ASP A 546 -0.71 24.90 13.81
CA ASP A 546 -0.88 25.58 15.09
C ASP A 546 -1.99 26.64 15.01
N ALA A 547 -2.09 27.39 13.90
CA ALA A 547 -3.21 28.29 13.64
C ALA A 547 -4.55 27.54 13.53
N PHE A 548 -4.55 26.36 12.91
CA PHE A 548 -5.71 25.48 12.76
C PHE A 548 -6.24 24.99 14.10
N LEU A 549 -5.37 24.44 14.93
CA LEU A 549 -5.73 23.98 16.27
C LEU A 549 -6.17 25.15 17.16
N THR A 550 -5.50 26.30 17.08
CA THR A 550 -5.89 27.51 17.82
C THR A 550 -7.27 28.01 17.42
N GLN A 551 -7.62 27.99 16.12
CA GLN A 551 -8.95 28.39 15.67
C GLN A 551 -10.03 27.42 16.17
N LEU A 552 -9.81 26.11 16.08
CA LEU A 552 -10.77 25.11 16.60
C LEU A 552 -10.96 25.25 18.12
N GLN A 553 -9.87 25.50 18.84
CA GLN A 553 -9.95 25.81 20.27
C GLN A 553 -10.74 27.09 20.53
N GLY A 554 -10.54 28.15 19.73
CA GLY A 554 -11.27 29.41 19.85
C GLY A 554 -12.76 29.28 19.52
N GLU A 555 -13.12 28.53 18.48
CA GLU A 555 -14.52 28.30 18.08
C GLU A 555 -15.32 27.50 19.11
N THR A 556 -14.64 26.67 19.91
CA THR A 556 -15.27 25.86 20.96
C THR A 556 -15.08 26.46 22.36
N ALA A 557 -14.36 27.58 22.51
CA ALA A 557 -14.00 28.15 23.81
C ALA A 557 -15.20 28.67 24.62
N SER A 558 -16.27 29.14 23.97
CA SER A 558 -17.48 29.60 24.66
C SER A 558 -18.15 28.51 25.51
N LEU A 559 -17.87 27.24 25.20
CA LEU A 559 -18.37 26.09 25.95
C LEU A 559 -17.64 25.92 27.30
N ASP A 560 -16.47 26.53 27.49
CA ASP A 560 -15.73 26.47 28.76
C ASP A 560 -16.42 27.28 29.87
N GLU A 561 -17.24 28.27 29.52
CA GLU A 561 -18.00 29.09 30.48
C GLU A 561 -19.18 28.31 31.10
N GLN A 562 -19.54 27.18 30.51
CA GLN A 562 -20.68 26.37 30.92
C GLN A 562 -20.22 25.22 31.81
N ASP A 563 -20.74 25.18 33.03
CA ASP A 563 -20.52 24.05 33.92
C ASP A 563 -21.47 22.90 33.55
N LEU A 564 -20.91 21.78 33.10
CA LEU A 564 -21.66 20.60 32.65
C LEU A 564 -22.66 20.12 33.72
N ASN A 565 -22.29 20.11 35.00
CA ASN A 565 -23.16 19.61 36.08
C ASN A 565 -24.32 20.58 36.35
N LYS A 566 -24.09 21.89 36.27
CA LYS A 566 -25.17 22.89 36.32
C LYS A 566 -26.13 22.77 35.14
N LEU A 567 -25.61 22.46 33.94
CA LEU A 567 -26.46 22.24 32.77
C LEU A 567 -27.33 21.00 32.93
N LEU A 568 -26.73 19.89 33.37
CA LEU A 568 -27.47 18.63 33.58
C LEU A 568 -28.53 18.76 34.68
N SER A 569 -28.22 19.41 35.80
CA SER A 569 -29.20 19.66 36.88
C SER A 569 -30.31 20.64 36.47
N GLY A 570 -29.98 21.66 35.68
CA GLY A 570 -30.96 22.58 35.11
C GLY A 570 -31.89 21.91 34.09
N LEU A 571 -31.36 20.96 33.30
CA LEU A 571 -32.14 20.16 32.35
C LEU A 571 -33.09 19.20 33.08
N ALA A 572 -32.64 18.59 34.18
CA ALA A 572 -33.47 17.72 35.01
C ALA A 572 -34.62 18.49 35.70
N SER A 573 -34.38 19.74 36.10
CA SER A 573 -35.38 20.60 36.77
C SER A 573 -36.23 21.44 35.81
N ASP A 574 -36.06 21.28 34.49
CA ASP A 574 -36.73 22.07 33.44
C ASP A 574 -36.52 23.60 33.54
N ASN A 575 -35.49 24.04 34.26
CA ASN A 575 -35.17 25.44 34.53
C ASN A 575 -34.05 25.98 33.63
N LEU A 576 -33.68 25.25 32.57
CA LEU A 576 -32.52 25.62 31.77
C LEU A 576 -32.76 26.97 31.08
N ARG A 577 -31.83 27.91 31.30
CA ARG A 577 -31.84 29.20 30.61
C ARG A 577 -31.62 29.00 29.11
N ARG A 578 -32.02 30.02 28.34
CA ARG A 578 -31.89 30.08 26.88
C ARG A 578 -30.51 29.60 26.42
N VAL A 579 -30.51 28.64 25.49
CA VAL A 579 -29.30 28.08 24.89
C VAL A 579 -28.50 29.19 24.20
N PRO A 580 -27.17 29.28 24.44
CA PRO A 580 -26.35 30.23 23.70
C PRO A 580 -26.40 29.94 22.19
N ASN A 581 -26.62 30.97 21.38
CA ASN A 581 -26.58 30.86 19.91
C ASN A 581 -25.21 30.33 19.39
N ASP A 582 -24.18 30.39 20.23
CA ASP A 582 -22.81 29.98 19.91
C ASP A 582 -22.65 28.46 19.78
N VAL A 583 -23.56 27.67 20.33
CA VAL A 583 -23.48 26.19 20.26
C VAL A 583 -23.58 25.70 18.81
N LEU A 584 -24.41 26.36 18.00
CA LEU A 584 -24.51 26.02 16.57
C LEU A 584 -23.22 26.33 15.81
N HIS A 585 -22.47 27.34 16.23
CA HIS A 585 -21.18 27.68 15.63
C HIS A 585 -20.11 26.64 15.96
N CYS A 586 -20.17 26.03 17.14
CA CYS A 586 -19.26 24.97 17.56
C CYS A 586 -19.41 23.68 16.72
N ILE A 587 -20.60 23.41 16.17
CA ILE A 587 -20.84 22.17 15.39
C ILE A 587 -19.88 22.07 14.20
N SER A 588 -19.67 23.15 13.47
CA SER A 588 -18.75 23.17 12.33
C SER A 588 -17.33 22.75 12.74
N ALA A 589 -16.86 23.16 13.92
CA ALA A 589 -15.58 22.73 14.46
C ALA A 589 -15.54 21.21 14.71
N TYR A 590 -16.63 20.61 15.22
CA TYR A 590 -16.72 19.15 15.40
C TYR A 590 -16.85 18.37 14.10
N GLU A 591 -17.51 18.92 13.07
CA GLU A 591 -17.52 18.30 11.73
C GLU A 591 -16.09 18.23 11.17
N ILE A 592 -15.31 19.29 11.35
CA ILE A 592 -13.89 19.33 10.96
C ILE A 592 -13.03 18.37 11.80
N LEU A 593 -13.29 18.27 13.10
CA LEU A 593 -12.62 17.31 13.98
C LEU A 593 -12.91 15.85 13.59
N LEU A 594 -14.11 15.54 13.09
CA LEU A 594 -14.45 14.21 12.58
C LEU A 594 -13.69 13.82 11.30
N LEU A 595 -13.27 14.81 10.50
CA LEU A 595 -12.42 14.62 9.33
C LEU A 595 -10.93 14.52 9.67
N THR A 596 -10.56 14.83 10.92
CA THR A 596 -9.17 14.82 11.39
C THR A 596 -8.82 13.43 11.95
N PRO A 597 -7.75 12.76 11.47
CA PRO A 597 -7.31 11.50 12.06
C PRO A 597 -6.86 11.72 13.52
N PRO A 598 -7.34 10.93 14.49
CA PRO A 598 -7.13 11.17 15.91
C PRO A 598 -5.64 11.11 16.32
N GLU A 599 -4.81 10.43 15.54
CA GLU A 599 -3.37 10.27 15.79
C GLU A 599 -2.59 11.59 15.64
N TYR A 600 -3.13 12.56 14.89
CA TYR A 600 -2.46 13.84 14.64
C TYR A 600 -2.79 14.92 15.69
N LEU A 601 -3.79 14.68 16.54
CA LEU A 601 -4.17 15.61 17.60
C LEU A 601 -3.42 15.30 18.91
N PRO A 602 -2.78 16.30 19.55
CA PRO A 602 -2.24 16.16 20.89
C PRO A 602 -3.28 15.65 21.89
N ARG A 603 -2.87 14.73 22.77
CA ARG A 603 -3.76 14.16 23.82
C ARG A 603 -4.45 15.23 24.68
N ALA A 604 -3.78 16.36 24.96
CA ALA A 604 -4.38 17.46 25.72
C ALA A 604 -5.59 18.07 25.00
N LEU A 605 -5.49 18.27 23.68
CA LEU A 605 -6.59 18.80 22.87
C LEU A 605 -7.76 17.83 22.77
N HIS A 606 -7.47 16.52 22.65
CA HIS A 606 -8.52 15.49 22.73
C HIS A 606 -9.34 15.63 24.01
N VAL A 607 -8.68 15.79 25.16
CA VAL A 607 -9.35 15.94 26.47
C VAL A 607 -10.16 17.25 26.54
N GLU A 608 -9.63 18.36 26.02
CA GLU A 608 -10.33 19.65 26.00
C GLU A 608 -11.59 19.62 25.11
N PHE A 609 -11.45 19.17 23.86
CA PHE A 609 -12.57 19.02 22.94
C PHE A 609 -13.59 17.99 23.43
N LEU A 610 -13.15 16.93 24.12
CA LEU A 610 -14.06 15.97 24.74
C LEU A 610 -14.95 16.63 25.81
N LYS A 611 -14.37 17.45 26.71
CA LYS A 611 -15.13 18.21 27.72
C LYS A 611 -16.16 19.14 27.08
N ARG A 612 -15.71 19.92 26.11
CA ARG A 612 -16.56 20.87 25.37
C ARG A 612 -17.65 20.13 24.59
N GLY A 613 -17.36 18.94 24.07
CA GLY A 613 -18.30 18.12 23.32
C GLY A 613 -19.48 17.65 24.19
N PHE A 614 -19.23 17.31 25.46
CA PHE A 614 -20.31 16.98 26.40
C PHE A 614 -21.23 18.17 26.66
N VAL A 615 -20.66 19.36 26.86
CA VAL A 615 -21.43 20.60 27.03
C VAL A 615 -22.26 20.89 25.78
N ALA A 616 -21.66 20.78 24.59
CA ALA A 616 -22.35 21.00 23.32
C ALA A 616 -23.53 20.02 23.14
N ASP A 617 -23.35 18.74 23.45
CA ASP A 617 -24.41 17.74 23.32
C ASP A 617 -25.62 18.07 24.21
N VAL A 618 -25.39 18.42 25.48
CA VAL A 618 -26.46 18.78 26.43
C VAL A 618 -27.19 20.06 25.98
N LEU A 619 -26.45 21.07 25.53
CA LEU A 619 -27.04 22.32 25.05
C LEU A 619 -27.86 22.13 23.77
N LEU A 620 -27.40 21.29 22.83
CA LEU A 620 -28.16 20.94 21.63
C LEU A 620 -29.47 20.26 22.00
N PHE A 621 -29.46 19.36 22.97
CA PHE A 621 -30.69 18.72 23.45
C PHE A 621 -31.64 19.70 24.12
N ALA A 622 -31.13 20.58 24.98
CA ALA A 622 -31.95 21.61 25.60
C ALA A 622 -32.62 22.52 24.56
N ALA A 623 -31.89 22.89 23.50
CA ALA A 623 -32.44 23.67 22.40
C ALA A 623 -33.55 22.90 21.67
N LEU A 624 -33.32 21.62 21.33
CA LEU A 624 -34.30 20.74 20.71
C LEU A 624 -35.58 20.63 21.57
N ARG A 625 -35.43 20.35 22.87
CA ARG A 625 -36.55 20.20 23.81
C ARG A 625 -37.36 21.48 23.97
N SER A 626 -36.71 22.64 23.92
CA SER A 626 -37.41 23.93 24.06
C SER A 626 -38.40 24.21 22.93
N GLY A 627 -38.26 23.56 21.76
CA GLY A 627 -39.10 23.76 20.57
C GLY A 627 -39.05 25.17 19.97
N LYS A 628 -38.28 26.09 20.55
CA LYS A 628 -38.25 27.51 20.18
C LYS A 628 -37.23 27.83 19.08
N GLU A 629 -36.30 26.92 18.80
CA GLU A 629 -35.27 27.12 17.78
C GLU A 629 -35.37 26.10 16.64
N PRO A 630 -35.88 26.50 15.47
CA PRO A 630 -36.04 25.61 14.31
C PRO A 630 -34.71 25.20 13.64
N ALA A 631 -33.55 25.47 14.27
CA ALA A 631 -32.23 25.31 13.66
C ALA A 631 -31.47 24.04 14.05
N VAL A 632 -31.91 23.30 15.09
CA VAL A 632 -31.22 22.07 15.52
C VAL A 632 -31.68 20.88 14.67
N LEU A 633 -30.75 20.25 13.96
CA LEU A 633 -30.99 19.09 13.13
C LEU A 633 -30.44 17.81 13.80
N PRO A 634 -31.04 16.62 13.60
CA PRO A 634 -30.52 15.36 14.14
C PRO A 634 -29.06 15.09 13.83
N ARG A 635 -28.59 15.49 12.63
CA ARG A 635 -27.18 15.39 12.23
C ARG A 635 -26.21 16.10 13.19
N HIS A 636 -26.65 17.18 13.86
CA HIS A 636 -25.79 17.90 14.79
C HIS A 636 -25.44 17.04 16.00
N PHE A 637 -26.40 16.24 16.50
CA PHE A 637 -26.14 15.23 17.52
C PHE A 637 -25.24 14.13 16.99
N LEU A 638 -25.49 13.64 15.78
CA LEU A 638 -24.65 12.62 15.17
C LEU A 638 -23.19 13.08 15.11
N THR A 639 -22.93 14.31 14.67
CA THR A 639 -21.58 14.90 14.60
C THR A 639 -20.91 14.92 15.98
N ILE A 640 -21.57 15.51 16.99
CA ILE A 640 -20.99 15.62 18.34
C ILE A 640 -20.77 14.22 18.93
N ARG A 641 -21.79 13.37 18.91
CA ARG A 641 -21.73 12.04 19.53
C ARG A 641 -20.74 11.11 18.84
N GLU A 642 -20.62 11.16 17.51
CA GLU A 642 -19.62 10.38 16.78
C GLU A 642 -18.21 10.85 17.13
N TYR A 643 -18.00 12.15 17.31
CA TYR A 643 -16.72 12.68 17.75
C TYR A 643 -16.38 12.22 19.17
N LEU A 644 -17.34 12.34 20.10
CA LEU A 644 -17.21 11.82 21.47
C LEU A 644 -16.86 10.32 21.42
N ARG A 645 -17.59 9.54 20.62
CA ARG A 645 -17.42 8.09 20.53
C ARG A 645 -16.01 7.71 20.06
N ARG A 646 -15.53 8.31 18.96
CA ARG A 646 -14.17 8.06 18.42
C ARG A 646 -13.08 8.49 19.39
N THR A 647 -13.24 9.67 20.01
CA THR A 647 -12.24 10.22 20.94
C THR A 647 -12.14 9.38 22.21
N ILE A 648 -13.27 8.94 22.77
CA ILE A 648 -13.30 8.04 23.94
C ILE A 648 -12.64 6.70 23.61
N ALA A 649 -12.99 6.10 22.48
CA ALA A 649 -12.39 4.84 22.03
C ALA A 649 -10.87 4.97 21.83
N TYR A 650 -10.40 6.10 21.27
CA TYR A 650 -8.98 6.39 21.07
C TYR A 650 -8.23 6.60 22.40
N LEU A 651 -8.81 7.34 23.36
CA LEU A 651 -8.19 7.59 24.66
C LEU A 651 -8.17 6.35 25.57
N GLY A 652 -9.07 5.39 25.36
CA GLY A 652 -9.15 4.10 26.06
C GLY A 652 -9.62 4.16 27.53
N SER A 653 -9.74 5.36 28.12
CA SER A 653 -10.28 5.56 29.46
C SER A 653 -10.96 6.93 29.59
N ILE A 654 -12.13 6.93 30.22
CA ILE A 654 -12.94 8.13 30.52
C ILE A 654 -13.17 8.32 32.02
N GLU A 655 -12.49 7.57 32.88
CA GLU A 655 -12.81 7.47 34.32
C GLU A 655 -12.91 8.83 35.04
N ASN A 656 -12.13 9.83 34.62
CA ASN A 656 -12.15 11.18 35.22
C ASN A 656 -13.23 12.12 34.65
N MET A 657 -14.01 11.66 33.67
CA MET A 657 -15.05 12.43 32.98
C MET A 657 -16.44 11.78 33.05
N VAL A 658 -16.53 10.59 33.66
CA VAL A 658 -17.80 9.91 33.86
C VAL A 658 -18.58 10.65 34.95
N THR A 659 -19.59 11.40 34.54
CA THR A 659 -20.62 11.90 35.46
C THR A 659 -21.86 11.03 35.29
N LYS A 660 -22.44 10.58 36.41
CA LYS A 660 -23.69 9.81 36.44
C LYS A 660 -24.79 10.58 35.70
N GLU A 661 -24.83 11.89 35.92
CA GLU A 661 -25.77 12.84 35.38
C GLU A 661 -25.73 12.88 33.83
N PHE A 662 -24.56 12.71 33.21
CA PHE A 662 -24.46 12.71 31.75
C PHE A 662 -24.98 11.40 31.15
N LEU A 663 -24.69 10.25 31.77
CA LEU A 663 -25.27 8.97 31.35
C LEU A 663 -26.80 8.98 31.49
N ASP A 664 -27.27 9.49 32.62
CA ASP A 664 -28.68 9.73 32.93
C ASP A 664 -29.36 10.59 31.85
N TYR A 665 -28.65 11.60 31.36
CA TYR A 665 -29.07 12.43 30.25
C TYR A 665 -29.12 11.65 28.93
N LEU A 666 -28.10 10.86 28.57
CA LEU A 666 -28.10 10.08 27.33
C LEU A 666 -29.26 9.08 27.26
N ILE A 667 -29.55 8.40 28.39
CA ILE A 667 -30.67 7.47 28.50
C ILE A 667 -32.01 8.21 28.40
N GLY A 668 -32.15 9.35 29.09
CA GLY A 668 -33.36 10.17 29.07
C GLY A 668 -33.63 10.83 27.71
N TYR A 669 -32.57 11.28 27.01
CA TYR A 669 -32.65 11.83 25.66
C TYR A 669 -33.32 10.84 24.72
N ALA A 670 -32.82 9.62 24.75
CA ALA A 670 -33.22 8.61 23.79
C ALA A 670 -34.67 8.14 24.09
N ALA A 671 -35.09 8.10 25.36
CA ALA A 671 -36.47 7.86 25.76
C ALA A 671 -37.47 8.93 25.28
N ALA A 672 -37.04 10.19 25.08
CA ALA A 672 -37.93 11.31 24.78
C ALA A 672 -38.61 11.26 23.39
N GLY A 673 -38.36 10.23 22.56
CA GLY A 673 -39.21 9.73 21.46
C GLY A 673 -39.70 10.69 20.36
N SER A 674 -39.41 11.98 20.45
CA SER A 674 -40.08 13.05 19.71
C SER A 674 -39.38 13.46 18.42
N LEU A 675 -38.28 12.79 18.06
CA LEU A 675 -37.66 12.98 16.77
C LEU A 675 -38.47 12.19 15.72
N SER A 676 -39.18 12.95 14.88
CA SER A 676 -39.89 12.49 13.68
C SER A 676 -39.10 11.39 12.93
N PRO A 677 -39.76 10.38 12.32
CA PRO A 677 -39.15 9.19 11.72
C PRO A 677 -38.31 9.48 10.46
N LEU A 678 -37.22 10.23 10.63
CA LEU A 678 -36.19 10.45 9.64
C LEU A 678 -35.10 9.39 9.82
N ASP A 679 -34.52 8.92 8.72
CA ASP A 679 -33.46 7.89 8.70
C ASP A 679 -32.28 8.20 9.65
N SER A 680 -31.98 9.49 9.88
CA SER A 680 -30.91 9.94 10.79
C SER A 680 -31.18 9.64 12.26
N ALA A 681 -32.42 9.41 12.67
CA ALA A 681 -32.76 9.07 14.05
C ALA A 681 -32.15 7.71 14.47
N HIS A 682 -32.10 6.74 13.55
CA HIS A 682 -31.50 5.43 13.83
C HIS A 682 -29.98 5.55 14.02
N GLU A 683 -29.29 6.34 13.19
CA GLU A 683 -27.84 6.58 13.32
C GLU A 683 -27.50 7.28 14.63
N VAL A 684 -28.24 8.34 15.00
CA VAL A 684 -28.07 9.04 16.28
C VAL A 684 -28.31 8.07 17.44
N SER A 685 -29.38 7.28 17.39
CA SER A 685 -29.68 6.28 18.42
C SER A 685 -28.54 5.26 18.57
N SER A 686 -28.02 4.74 17.45
CA SER A 686 -26.90 3.79 17.45
C SER A 686 -25.66 4.37 18.12
N VAL A 687 -25.20 5.56 17.71
CA VAL A 687 -24.01 6.20 18.29
C VAL A 687 -24.23 6.56 19.77
N THR A 688 -25.47 6.89 20.15
CA THR A 688 -25.84 7.15 21.54
C THR A 688 -25.72 5.88 22.39
N MET A 689 -26.18 4.74 21.87
CA MET A 689 -26.05 3.45 22.55
C MET A 689 -24.58 3.04 22.70
N ASP A 690 -23.74 3.30 21.71
CA ASP A 690 -22.29 3.05 21.83
C ASP A 690 -21.66 3.92 22.92
N LEU A 691 -22.06 5.19 23.04
CA LEU A 691 -21.63 6.06 24.14
C LEU A 691 -22.12 5.52 25.49
N VAL A 692 -23.40 5.15 25.60
CA VAL A 692 -23.98 4.56 26.81
C VAL A 692 -23.19 3.32 27.25
N ASP A 693 -22.87 2.42 26.32
CA ASP A 693 -22.06 1.22 26.58
C ASP A 693 -20.68 1.57 27.17
N MET A 694 -19.95 2.49 26.52
CA MET A 694 -18.62 2.92 26.98
C MET A 694 -18.66 3.55 28.38
N TYR A 695 -19.71 4.32 28.69
CA TYR A 695 -19.91 4.92 30.02
C TYR A 695 -20.24 3.88 31.08
N GLN A 696 -21.16 2.97 30.79
CA GLN A 696 -21.51 1.89 31.70
C GLN A 696 -20.32 0.98 31.99
N SER A 697 -19.55 0.59 30.97
CA SER A 697 -18.30 -0.14 31.12
C SER A 697 -17.31 0.59 32.05
N ALA A 698 -17.22 1.93 31.97
CA ALA A 698 -16.39 2.71 32.88
C ALA A 698 -16.95 2.74 34.33
N ILE A 699 -18.26 2.85 34.50
CA ILE A 699 -18.93 2.80 35.82
C ILE A 699 -18.76 1.42 36.47
N VAL A 700 -18.93 0.35 35.70
CA VAL A 700 -18.74 -1.04 36.18
C VAL A 700 -17.30 -1.24 36.65
N ARG A 701 -16.30 -0.76 35.89
CA ARG A 701 -14.89 -0.76 36.31
C ARG A 701 -14.65 0.04 37.58
N ALA A 702 -15.28 1.20 37.73
CA ALA A 702 -15.17 2.02 38.93
C ALA A 702 -15.80 1.32 40.16
N ALA A 703 -16.94 0.66 39.98
CA ALA A 703 -17.60 -0.12 41.02
C ALA A 703 -16.75 -1.31 41.47
N LYS A 704 -16.14 -2.03 40.52
CA LYS A 704 -15.16 -3.10 40.79
C LYS A 704 -13.95 -2.61 41.60
N ARG A 705 -13.54 -1.35 41.43
CA ARG A 705 -12.46 -0.71 42.20
C ARG A 705 -12.91 -0.12 43.55
N GLY A 706 -14.15 -0.35 43.97
CA GLY A 706 -14.66 0.04 45.28
C GLY A 706 -15.52 1.31 45.30
N ASN A 707 -16.02 1.80 44.15
CA ASN A 707 -16.98 2.91 44.10
C ASN A 707 -18.36 2.45 43.55
N PRO A 708 -19.14 1.64 44.30
CA PRO A 708 -20.37 1.02 43.79
C PRO A 708 -21.58 1.95 43.71
N SER A 709 -21.59 3.10 44.41
CA SER A 709 -22.80 3.92 44.58
C SER A 709 -23.44 4.35 43.25
N ILE A 710 -22.61 4.79 42.29
CA ILE A 710 -23.08 5.21 40.97
C ILE A 710 -23.73 4.04 40.22
N LEU A 711 -23.16 2.84 40.33
CA LEU A 711 -23.69 1.64 39.70
C LEU A 711 -25.01 1.20 40.34
N THR A 712 -25.09 1.20 41.68
CA THR A 712 -26.31 0.88 42.42
C THR A 712 -27.44 1.83 42.05
N ASP A 713 -27.18 3.13 41.99
CA ASP A 713 -28.17 4.12 41.57
C ASP A 713 -28.64 3.90 40.12
N LEU A 714 -27.71 3.57 39.21
CA LEU A 714 -28.02 3.27 37.82
C LEU A 714 -28.91 2.03 37.68
N ILE A 715 -28.65 0.99 38.50
CA ILE A 715 -29.50 -0.20 38.57
C ILE A 715 -30.91 0.18 39.00
N HIS A 716 -31.07 0.89 40.13
CA HIS A 716 -32.39 1.33 40.61
C HIS A 716 -33.15 2.14 39.56
N ARG A 717 -32.45 3.03 38.85
CA ARG A 717 -33.04 3.79 37.75
C ARG A 717 -33.55 2.89 36.62
N TYR A 718 -32.81 1.85 36.24
CA TYR A 718 -33.31 0.91 35.23
C TYR A 718 -34.54 0.16 35.71
N VAL A 719 -34.60 -0.24 36.98
CA VAL A 719 -35.81 -0.86 37.57
C VAL A 719 -37.01 0.07 37.42
N GLU A 720 -36.85 1.35 37.75
CA GLU A 720 -37.90 2.36 37.60
C GLU A 720 -38.32 2.53 36.13
N LEU A 721 -37.37 2.55 35.19
CA LEU A 721 -37.65 2.64 33.75
C LEU A 721 -38.36 1.40 33.19
N TYR A 722 -38.13 0.22 33.77
CA TYR A 722 -38.87 -0.99 33.41
C TYR A 722 -40.33 -0.92 33.87
N ALA A 723 -40.61 -0.24 34.98
CA ALA A 723 -41.96 -0.09 35.51
C ALA A 723 -42.83 0.89 34.70
N THR A 724 -42.24 1.79 33.91
CA THR A 724 -42.97 2.82 33.15
C THR A 724 -43.36 2.43 31.72
N ASP A 725 -43.18 1.16 31.34
CA ASP A 725 -43.65 0.44 30.13
C ASP A 725 -43.32 1.02 28.72
N ASP A 726 -42.82 2.26 28.59
CA ASP A 726 -42.91 3.01 27.32
C ASP A 726 -41.59 3.23 26.54
N HIS A 727 -40.44 2.62 26.93
CA HIS A 727 -39.13 2.98 26.34
C HIS A 727 -38.22 1.80 25.95
N SER A 728 -38.18 1.45 24.64
CA SER A 728 -37.26 0.46 24.05
C SER A 728 -35.77 0.77 24.29
N ILE A 729 -35.46 2.06 24.44
CA ILE A 729 -34.10 2.56 24.66
C ILE A 729 -33.61 2.30 26.08
N GLY A 730 -34.47 2.51 27.10
CA GLY A 730 -34.11 2.20 28.49
C GLY A 730 -33.83 0.71 28.66
N ARG A 731 -34.62 -0.11 27.99
CA ARG A 731 -34.43 -1.57 27.90
C ARG A 731 -33.06 -1.89 27.28
N ARG A 732 -32.73 -1.34 26.11
CA ARG A 732 -31.42 -1.53 25.47
C ARG A 732 -30.25 -1.06 26.31
N ALA A 733 -30.35 0.10 26.94
CA ALA A 733 -29.31 0.62 27.81
C ALA A 733 -29.08 -0.29 29.04
N SER A 734 -30.13 -0.89 29.60
CA SER A 734 -29.98 -1.86 30.68
C SER A 734 -29.33 -3.19 30.23
N MET A 735 -29.60 -3.63 28.99
CA MET A 735 -28.95 -4.82 28.42
C MET A 735 -27.44 -4.62 28.26
N LEU A 736 -27.02 -3.43 27.79
CA LEU A 736 -25.61 -3.04 27.73
C LEU A 736 -24.95 -3.03 29.12
N LEU A 737 -25.69 -2.65 30.16
CA LEU A 737 -25.17 -2.66 31.53
C LEU A 737 -24.91 -4.09 31.99
N ILE A 738 -25.84 -5.01 31.68
CA ILE A 738 -25.67 -6.44 31.98
C ILE A 738 -24.44 -6.99 31.26
N ASP A 739 -24.29 -6.69 29.96
CA ASP A 739 -23.14 -7.11 29.18
C ASP A 739 -21.83 -6.57 29.78
N SER A 740 -21.81 -5.30 30.17
CA SER A 740 -20.66 -4.66 30.85
C SER A 740 -20.33 -5.35 32.17
N LEU A 741 -21.32 -5.67 33.02
CA LEU A 741 -21.13 -6.37 34.30
C LEU A 741 -20.49 -7.75 34.11
N VAL A 742 -20.99 -8.49 33.12
CA VAL A 742 -20.54 -9.86 32.84
C VAL A 742 -19.13 -9.87 32.25
N GLN A 743 -18.80 -8.88 31.40
CA GLN A 743 -17.48 -8.78 30.77
C GLN A 743 -16.38 -8.35 31.75
N GLU A 744 -16.69 -7.51 32.74
CA GLU A 744 -15.67 -6.94 33.64
C GLU A 744 -15.20 -7.89 34.76
N GLY A 745 -15.92 -8.99 35.03
CA GLY A 745 -15.46 -10.03 35.96
C GLY A 745 -16.59 -10.83 36.61
N PRO A 746 -16.25 -11.82 37.46
CA PRO A 746 -17.22 -12.59 38.22
C PRO A 746 -17.98 -11.72 39.23
N ALA A 747 -19.23 -12.09 39.57
CA ALA A 747 -20.05 -11.36 40.55
C ALA A 747 -19.38 -11.16 41.92
N ALA A 748 -18.48 -12.06 42.32
CA ALA A 748 -17.74 -11.96 43.57
C ALA A 748 -16.78 -10.75 43.64
N ASP A 749 -16.43 -10.16 42.49
CA ASP A 749 -15.58 -8.96 42.42
C ASP A 749 -16.37 -7.67 42.76
N PHE A 750 -17.69 -7.74 42.90
CA PHE A 750 -18.55 -6.59 43.12
C PHE A 750 -19.07 -6.52 44.57
N PRO A 751 -19.27 -5.30 45.12
CA PRO A 751 -19.84 -5.13 46.47
C PRO A 751 -21.24 -5.75 46.61
N GLN A 752 -21.55 -6.26 47.80
CA GLN A 752 -22.81 -6.95 48.09
C GLN A 752 -24.04 -6.07 47.79
N ASP A 753 -23.95 -4.76 48.04
CA ASP A 753 -25.02 -3.80 47.78
C ASP A 753 -25.44 -3.77 46.29
N VAL A 754 -24.47 -3.89 45.37
CA VAL A 754 -24.73 -3.96 43.93
C VAL A 754 -25.47 -5.27 43.59
N LEU A 755 -25.02 -6.38 44.19
CA LEU A 755 -25.61 -7.69 43.98
C LEU A 755 -27.05 -7.77 44.52
N SER A 756 -27.32 -7.16 45.69
CA SER A 756 -28.67 -7.08 46.25
C SER A 756 -29.60 -6.23 45.37
N SER A 757 -29.17 -5.05 44.94
CA SER A 757 -29.99 -4.18 44.08
C SER A 757 -30.28 -4.82 42.73
N LEU A 758 -29.31 -5.54 42.15
CA LEU A 758 -29.57 -6.37 40.96
C LEU A 758 -30.60 -7.45 41.27
N SER A 759 -30.50 -8.16 42.40
CA SER A 759 -31.42 -9.27 42.70
C SER A 759 -32.87 -8.86 42.95
N GLU A 760 -33.07 -7.67 43.54
CA GLU A 760 -34.37 -7.08 43.87
C GLU A 760 -35.02 -6.40 42.65
N GLY A 761 -34.19 -5.85 41.76
CA GLY A 761 -34.64 -5.02 40.64
C GLY A 761 -35.07 -5.76 39.38
N LEU A 762 -34.84 -7.06 39.28
CA LEU A 762 -35.09 -7.82 38.06
C LEU A 762 -36.60 -7.95 37.79
N PRO A 763 -37.14 -7.30 36.74
CA PRO A 763 -38.56 -7.40 36.43
C PRO A 763 -38.90 -8.85 36.07
N GLU A 764 -40.07 -9.32 36.52
CA GLU A 764 -40.64 -10.53 35.96
C GLU A 764 -40.98 -10.25 34.48
N PRO A 765 -40.44 -11.03 33.54
CA PRO A 765 -40.61 -10.78 32.12
C PRO A 765 -42.10 -10.88 31.71
N PRO A 766 -42.65 -9.84 31.06
CA PRO A 766 -44.06 -9.83 30.66
C PRO A 766 -44.32 -10.74 29.43
N PRO A 767 -45.47 -11.43 29.33
CA PRO A 767 -46.00 -11.91 28.05
C PRO A 767 -46.66 -10.73 27.30
N PRO A 768 -46.25 -10.38 26.05
CA PRO A 768 -46.02 -11.27 24.90
C PRO A 768 -44.61 -11.20 24.23
N LEU A 769 -44.40 -12.12 23.28
CA LEU A 769 -43.14 -12.41 22.56
C LEU A 769 -42.77 -11.36 21.50
N ASP A 770 -42.35 -10.18 21.93
CA ASP A 770 -41.64 -9.21 21.08
C ASP A 770 -40.12 -9.54 21.02
N VAL A 771 -39.43 -9.18 19.93
CA VAL A 771 -37.98 -9.41 19.76
C VAL A 771 -37.20 -8.71 20.87
N ASP A 772 -37.60 -7.50 21.26
CA ASP A 772 -36.99 -6.76 22.36
C ASP A 772 -37.15 -7.52 23.70
N VAL A 773 -38.31 -8.13 23.93
CA VAL A 773 -38.58 -8.94 25.13
C VAL A 773 -37.71 -10.21 25.15
N LEU A 774 -37.52 -10.85 23.98
CA LEU A 774 -36.62 -11.98 23.86
C LEU A 774 -35.16 -11.60 24.11
N ASP A 775 -34.73 -10.43 23.62
CA ASP A 775 -33.38 -9.95 23.84
C ASP A 775 -33.16 -9.64 25.32
N ILE A 776 -34.11 -8.95 25.98
CA ILE A 776 -34.09 -8.74 27.43
C ILE A 776 -34.00 -10.06 28.17
N TRP A 777 -34.86 -11.03 27.83
CA TRP A 777 -34.84 -12.36 28.47
C TRP A 777 -33.47 -13.02 28.37
N SER A 778 -32.80 -12.93 27.22
CA SER A 778 -31.47 -13.50 27.05
C SER A 778 -30.43 -12.87 27.98
N HIS A 779 -30.43 -11.53 28.15
CA HIS A 779 -29.53 -10.84 29.07
C HIS A 779 -29.89 -11.15 30.54
N MET A 780 -31.18 -11.28 30.86
CA MET A 780 -31.64 -11.68 32.18
C MET A 780 -31.15 -13.07 32.59
N GLN A 781 -31.13 -14.02 31.66
CA GLN A 781 -30.52 -15.34 31.90
C GLN A 781 -29.02 -15.23 32.16
N VAL A 782 -28.30 -14.42 31.36
CA VAL A 782 -26.87 -14.19 31.57
C VAL A 782 -26.62 -13.59 32.96
N LEU A 783 -27.38 -12.58 33.37
CA LEU A 783 -27.28 -11.93 34.69
C LEU A 783 -27.62 -12.89 35.84
N GLY A 784 -28.68 -13.69 35.70
CA GLY A 784 -29.07 -14.69 36.69
C GLY A 784 -27.98 -15.72 36.95
N ARG A 785 -27.27 -16.15 35.89
CA ARG A 785 -26.10 -17.04 36.00
C ARG A 785 -24.91 -16.35 36.65
N TRP A 786 -24.59 -15.14 36.18
CA TRP A 786 -23.48 -14.35 36.71
C TRP A 786 -23.61 -14.13 38.23
N SER A 787 -24.84 -13.84 38.71
CA SER A 787 -25.16 -13.63 40.13
C SER A 787 -25.31 -14.92 40.97
N LYS A 788 -25.17 -16.12 40.35
CA LYS A 788 -25.31 -17.43 41.01
C LYS A 788 -26.63 -17.61 41.79
N ARG A 789 -27.77 -17.14 41.25
CA ARG A 789 -29.07 -17.31 41.91
C ARG A 789 -29.53 -18.78 41.84
N GLU A 790 -29.10 -19.59 42.81
CA GLU A 790 -29.51 -20.99 42.98
C GLU A 790 -30.98 -21.04 43.43
N GLY A 791 -31.93 -21.37 42.54
CA GLY A 791 -33.27 -21.76 42.99
C GLY A 791 -34.45 -21.45 42.05
N ASN A 792 -34.37 -20.40 41.23
CA ASN A 792 -35.45 -20.12 40.28
C ASN A 792 -35.14 -20.79 38.94
N GLN A 793 -35.75 -21.96 38.72
CA GLN A 793 -35.77 -22.60 37.41
C GLN A 793 -36.52 -21.66 36.45
N LEU A 794 -35.78 -20.79 35.76
CA LEU A 794 -36.34 -20.06 34.63
C LEU A 794 -36.89 -21.08 33.63
N PRO A 795 -38.08 -20.85 33.06
CA PRO A 795 -38.66 -21.77 32.09
C PRO A 795 -37.73 -21.93 30.89
N SER A 796 -37.62 -23.16 30.39
CA SER A 796 -36.87 -23.45 29.15
C SER A 796 -37.73 -23.08 27.94
N LEU A 797 -37.50 -21.87 27.42
CA LEU A 797 -38.23 -21.28 26.31
C LEU A 797 -37.51 -21.44 24.97
N GLY A 798 -36.18 -21.57 24.97
CA GLY A 798 -35.35 -21.57 23.77
C GLY A 798 -35.73 -22.65 22.78
N LYS A 799 -35.95 -23.89 23.23
CA LYS A 799 -36.39 -25.01 22.36
C LYS A 799 -37.76 -24.72 21.71
N PRO A 800 -38.83 -24.40 22.47
CA PRO A 800 -40.11 -23.97 21.89
C PRO A 800 -40.01 -22.79 20.92
N LEU A 801 -39.23 -21.76 21.27
CA LEU A 801 -39.07 -20.55 20.46
C LEU A 801 -38.38 -20.85 19.14
N ALA A 802 -37.27 -21.60 19.16
CA ALA A 802 -36.59 -22.01 17.94
C ALA A 802 -37.49 -22.87 17.04
N ARG A 803 -38.27 -23.80 17.61
CA ARG A 803 -39.25 -24.59 16.82
C ARG A 803 -40.33 -23.71 16.19
N ARG A 804 -40.81 -22.71 16.91
CA ARG A 804 -41.81 -21.77 16.40
C ARG A 804 -41.21 -20.90 15.29
N LEU A 805 -40.01 -20.39 15.50
CA LEU A 805 -39.28 -19.55 14.56
C LEU A 805 -39.00 -20.30 13.24
N LEU A 806 -38.58 -21.56 13.32
CA LEU A 806 -38.35 -22.40 12.13
C LEU A 806 -39.63 -22.85 11.40
N LYS A 807 -40.78 -22.80 12.07
CA LYS A 807 -42.10 -23.05 11.45
C LYS A 807 -42.74 -21.79 10.88
N TRP A 808 -42.16 -20.63 11.16
CA TRP A 808 -42.72 -19.35 10.75
C TRP A 808 -42.53 -19.18 9.25
N THR A 809 -43.64 -19.22 8.50
CA THR A 809 -43.64 -19.12 7.03
C THR A 809 -43.77 -17.70 6.52
N ASP A 810 -44.40 -16.82 7.32
CA ASP A 810 -44.67 -15.44 6.97
C ASP A 810 -43.50 -14.53 7.40
N GLU A 811 -43.05 -13.67 6.47
CA GLU A 811 -42.00 -12.65 6.62
C GLU A 811 -40.63 -13.14 7.14
N LYS A 812 -39.77 -13.58 6.20
CA LYS A 812 -38.37 -13.99 6.47
C LYS A 812 -37.56 -12.93 7.26
N GLN A 813 -37.93 -11.66 7.14
CA GLN A 813 -37.21 -10.56 7.78
C GLN A 813 -37.40 -10.59 9.30
N ASP A 814 -38.62 -10.72 9.81
CA ASP A 814 -38.89 -10.81 11.25
C ASP A 814 -38.21 -12.01 11.90
N VAL A 815 -38.23 -13.15 11.19
CA VAL A 815 -37.53 -14.36 11.63
C VAL A 815 -36.03 -14.13 11.78
N ALA A 816 -35.41 -13.48 10.79
CA ALA A 816 -33.99 -13.17 10.81
C ALA A 816 -33.63 -12.20 11.95
N HIS A 817 -34.51 -11.24 12.28
CA HIS A 817 -34.32 -10.31 13.39
C HIS A 817 -34.46 -10.97 14.77
N ALA A 818 -35.38 -11.93 14.93
CA ALA A 818 -35.58 -12.65 16.19
C ALA A 818 -34.53 -13.75 16.44
N ALA A 819 -33.88 -14.26 15.39
CA ALA A 819 -32.95 -15.38 15.46
C ALA A 819 -31.78 -15.20 16.44
N PRO A 820 -31.09 -14.04 16.53
CA PRO A 820 -30.01 -13.82 17.49
C PRO A 820 -30.47 -13.89 18.94
N ALA A 821 -31.62 -13.33 19.28
CA ALA A 821 -32.18 -13.39 20.62
C ALA A 821 -32.53 -14.83 21.01
N VAL A 822 -33.21 -15.57 20.12
CA VAL A 822 -33.55 -16.99 20.36
C VAL A 822 -32.30 -17.85 20.54
N LEU A 823 -31.25 -17.63 19.74
CA LEU A 823 -29.98 -18.33 19.90
C LEU A 823 -29.29 -17.99 21.23
N ALA A 824 -29.31 -16.72 21.65
CA ALA A 824 -28.79 -16.29 22.94
C ALA A 824 -29.53 -16.93 24.12
N ILE A 825 -30.85 -17.07 24.05
CA ILE A 825 -31.65 -17.79 25.06
C ILE A 825 -31.26 -19.27 25.14
N LEU A 826 -31.09 -19.95 24.00
CA LEU A 826 -30.66 -21.34 23.97
C LEU A 826 -29.27 -21.53 24.59
N LEU A 827 -28.33 -20.63 24.31
CA LEU A 827 -27.00 -20.61 24.94
C LEU A 827 -27.10 -20.30 26.45
N GLY A 828 -28.05 -19.45 26.83
CA GLY A 828 -28.52 -19.20 28.20
C GLY A 828 -28.85 -20.50 28.95
N GLU A 829 -29.73 -21.28 28.36
CA GLU A 829 -30.26 -22.53 28.90
C GLU A 829 -29.19 -23.62 29.04
N VAL A 830 -28.25 -23.72 28.08
CA VAL A 830 -27.14 -24.70 28.11
C VAL A 830 -26.33 -24.63 29.41
N GLU A 831 -25.96 -23.43 29.86
CA GLU A 831 -25.16 -23.30 31.08
C GLU A 831 -26.02 -23.53 32.34
N ALA A 832 -27.31 -23.20 32.30
CA ALA A 832 -28.25 -23.40 33.40
C ALA A 832 -28.67 -24.88 33.58
N ALA A 833 -28.55 -25.70 32.53
CA ALA A 833 -28.96 -27.08 32.56
C ALA A 833 -28.11 -27.95 33.48
N ALA A 834 -28.76 -28.97 34.06
CA ALA A 834 -28.08 -30.03 34.79
C ALA A 834 -27.07 -30.74 33.89
N ALA A 835 -25.93 -31.17 34.45
CA ALA A 835 -24.83 -31.79 33.69
C ALA A 835 -25.28 -32.92 32.75
N ALA A 836 -26.29 -33.71 33.16
CA ALA A 836 -26.86 -34.80 32.36
C ALA A 836 -27.59 -34.32 31.07
N GLN A 837 -28.13 -33.10 31.06
CA GLN A 837 -28.88 -32.53 29.94
C GLN A 837 -28.05 -31.58 29.05
N ARG A 838 -26.90 -31.11 29.54
CA ARG A 838 -26.07 -30.11 28.83
C ARG A 838 -25.68 -30.57 27.43
N LYS A 839 -25.27 -31.83 27.28
CA LYS A 839 -24.88 -32.38 25.98
C LYS A 839 -26.03 -32.27 24.96
N GLU A 840 -27.23 -32.72 25.32
CA GLU A 840 -28.42 -32.65 24.46
C GLU A 840 -28.79 -31.20 24.11
N GLN A 841 -28.62 -30.27 25.05
CA GLN A 841 -28.92 -28.86 24.78
C GLN A 841 -27.88 -28.21 23.86
N ILE A 842 -26.60 -28.54 24.00
CA ILE A 842 -25.56 -28.06 23.08
C ILE A 842 -25.80 -28.63 21.68
N GLU A 843 -26.17 -29.92 21.56
CA GLU A 843 -26.59 -30.52 20.29
C GLU A 843 -27.70 -29.70 19.63
N TYR A 844 -28.70 -29.31 20.43
CA TYR A 844 -29.80 -28.47 19.96
C TYR A 844 -29.34 -27.07 19.54
N VAL A 845 -28.41 -26.44 20.25
CA VAL A 845 -27.83 -25.13 19.88
C VAL A 845 -27.15 -25.20 18.52
N VAL A 846 -26.34 -26.23 18.26
CA VAL A 846 -25.66 -26.40 16.97
C VAL A 846 -26.68 -26.55 15.86
N VAL A 847 -27.69 -27.40 16.04
CA VAL A 847 -28.77 -27.59 15.05
C VAL A 847 -29.57 -26.31 14.83
N ALA A 848 -29.91 -25.58 15.90
CA ALA A 848 -30.62 -24.32 15.83
C ALA A 848 -29.79 -23.28 15.06
N TYR A 849 -28.50 -23.14 15.34
CA TYR A 849 -27.63 -22.24 14.59
C TYR A 849 -27.63 -22.56 13.09
N LEU A 850 -27.44 -23.83 12.71
CA LEU A 850 -27.42 -24.24 11.30
C LEU A 850 -28.76 -23.91 10.62
N ALA A 851 -29.88 -24.18 11.30
CA ALA A 851 -31.19 -23.90 10.76
C ALA A 851 -31.46 -22.39 10.61
N LEU A 852 -31.06 -21.58 11.60
CA LEU A 852 -31.22 -20.11 11.57
C LEU A 852 -30.29 -19.46 10.56
N ALA A 853 -29.04 -19.92 10.44
CA ALA A 853 -28.06 -19.38 9.49
C ALA A 853 -28.49 -19.57 8.02
N ARG A 854 -29.29 -20.60 7.71
CA ARG A 854 -29.91 -20.77 6.38
C ARG A 854 -30.98 -19.72 6.07
N MET A 855 -31.63 -19.18 7.10
CA MET A 855 -32.73 -18.21 6.95
C MET A 855 -32.24 -16.76 6.96
N CYS A 856 -31.09 -16.50 7.59
CA CYS A 856 -30.48 -15.18 7.70
C CYS A 856 -29.66 -14.81 6.46
N ASP A 857 -29.61 -13.52 6.15
CA ASP A 857 -28.62 -12.99 5.21
C ASP A 857 -27.23 -12.87 5.85
N ARG A 858 -26.26 -12.30 5.14
CA ARG A 858 -24.89 -12.15 5.65
C ARG A 858 -24.80 -11.20 6.86
N GLN A 859 -25.66 -10.18 6.95
CA GLN A 859 -25.64 -9.21 8.05
C GLN A 859 -26.26 -9.81 9.31
N GLU A 860 -27.41 -10.47 9.18
CA GLU A 860 -28.07 -11.14 10.29
C GLU A 860 -27.28 -12.37 10.75
N THR A 861 -26.62 -13.09 9.83
CA THR A 861 -25.68 -14.16 10.21
C THR A 861 -24.59 -13.60 11.14
N LYS A 862 -23.97 -12.45 10.82
CA LYS A 862 -22.98 -11.83 11.72
C LYS A 862 -23.56 -11.52 13.11
N ARG A 863 -24.84 -11.19 13.24
CA ARG A 863 -25.47 -10.99 14.56
C ARG A 863 -25.58 -12.32 15.34
N LEU A 864 -25.92 -13.43 14.67
CA LEU A 864 -25.85 -14.77 15.26
C LEU A 864 -24.43 -15.09 15.74
N GLU A 865 -23.44 -14.81 14.90
CA GLU A 865 -22.03 -15.04 15.18
C GLU A 865 -21.55 -14.22 16.39
N THR A 866 -21.96 -12.96 16.51
CA THR A 866 -21.66 -12.12 17.68
C THR A 866 -22.20 -12.72 18.99
N ARG A 867 -23.43 -13.26 18.98
CA ARG A 867 -24.01 -13.91 20.16
C ARG A 867 -23.25 -15.19 20.54
N LEU A 868 -22.83 -15.98 19.55
CA LEU A 868 -21.97 -17.14 19.77
C LEU A 868 -20.59 -16.76 20.34
N SER A 869 -19.98 -15.70 19.81
CA SER A 869 -18.69 -15.18 20.27
C SER A 869 -18.71 -14.82 21.75
N GLY A 870 -19.79 -14.21 22.24
CA GLY A 870 -19.98 -13.91 23.65
C GLY A 870 -20.09 -15.19 24.49
N ALA A 871 -20.98 -16.10 24.10
CA ALA A 871 -21.22 -17.34 24.83
C ALA A 871 -19.98 -18.26 24.88
N PHE A 872 -19.21 -18.38 23.80
CA PHE A 872 -18.01 -19.22 23.80
C PHE A 872 -16.95 -18.76 24.79
N ARG A 873 -16.87 -17.47 25.12
CA ARG A 873 -15.92 -16.99 26.14
C ARG A 873 -16.31 -17.42 27.55
N THR A 874 -17.60 -17.65 27.80
CA THR A 874 -18.14 -17.98 29.13
C THR A 874 -18.33 -19.48 29.37
N LEU A 875 -18.35 -20.29 28.30
CA LEU A 875 -18.50 -21.74 28.44
C LEU A 875 -17.39 -22.38 29.29
N SER A 876 -17.77 -23.37 30.09
CA SER A 876 -16.79 -24.23 30.77
C SER A 876 -15.95 -25.01 29.76
N THR A 877 -14.73 -25.36 30.13
CA THR A 877 -13.81 -26.18 29.32
C THR A 877 -14.46 -27.48 28.83
N ASP A 878 -15.27 -28.14 29.66
CA ASP A 878 -15.95 -29.39 29.31
C ASP A 878 -17.05 -29.17 28.28
N ASN A 879 -17.92 -28.17 28.50
CA ASN A 879 -19.00 -27.84 27.56
C ASN A 879 -18.42 -27.39 26.22
N PHE A 880 -17.36 -26.58 26.24
CA PHE A 880 -16.67 -26.14 25.04
C PHE A 880 -16.00 -27.32 24.30
N SER A 881 -15.44 -28.29 25.03
CA SER A 881 -14.92 -29.53 24.42
C SER A 881 -16.02 -30.33 23.73
N ILE A 882 -17.19 -30.45 24.36
CA ILE A 882 -18.38 -31.10 23.78
C ILE A 882 -18.82 -30.38 22.49
N VAL A 883 -18.85 -29.04 22.48
CA VAL A 883 -19.11 -28.24 21.27
C VAL A 883 -18.14 -28.62 20.15
N LEU A 884 -16.82 -28.61 20.43
CA LEU A 884 -15.81 -28.93 19.42
C LEU A 884 -15.87 -30.39 18.94
N GLU A 885 -16.27 -31.33 19.80
CA GLU A 885 -16.51 -32.73 19.43
C GLU A 885 -17.68 -32.85 18.46
N MET A 886 -18.81 -32.20 18.74
CA MET A 886 -19.97 -32.19 17.83
C MET A 886 -19.67 -31.55 16.48
N ILE A 887 -18.94 -30.43 16.48
CA ILE A 887 -18.49 -29.81 15.22
C ILE A 887 -17.62 -30.81 14.46
N SER A 888 -16.63 -31.41 15.12
CA SER A 888 -15.73 -32.39 14.50
C SER A 888 -16.49 -33.62 13.97
N ASP A 889 -17.60 -33.99 14.62
CA ASP A 889 -18.46 -35.09 14.22
C ASP A 889 -19.39 -34.73 13.07
N GLY A 890 -19.83 -33.47 12.96
CA GLY A 890 -20.72 -32.99 11.89
C GLY A 890 -20.00 -32.59 10.61
N LEU A 891 -18.73 -32.17 10.70
CA LEU A 891 -17.96 -31.69 9.55
C LEU A 891 -17.79 -32.73 8.41
N PRO A 892 -17.57 -34.04 8.65
CA PRO A 892 -17.44 -35.00 7.56
C PRO A 892 -18.70 -35.06 6.70
N LEU A 893 -18.57 -34.65 5.43
CA LEU A 893 -19.67 -34.59 4.45
C LEU A 893 -20.29 -35.98 4.13
N SER A 894 -19.73 -37.07 4.65
CA SER A 894 -20.32 -38.41 4.58
C SER A 894 -21.47 -38.63 5.58
N ARG A 895 -21.67 -37.74 6.56
CA ARG A 895 -22.67 -37.89 7.63
C ARG A 895 -24.05 -37.29 7.31
N GLY A 896 -24.31 -36.90 6.07
CA GLY A 896 -25.64 -36.54 5.59
C GLY A 896 -26.09 -35.10 5.83
N LEU A 897 -25.24 -34.24 6.40
CA LEU A 897 -25.48 -32.78 6.38
C LEU A 897 -25.36 -32.23 4.96
N SER A 898 -26.13 -31.17 4.66
CA SER A 898 -26.01 -30.51 3.36
C SER A 898 -24.66 -29.77 3.26
N LEU A 899 -24.18 -29.54 2.05
CA LEU A 899 -22.94 -28.77 1.83
C LEU A 899 -23.04 -27.38 2.48
N GLN A 900 -24.20 -26.73 2.37
CA GLN A 900 -24.45 -25.43 2.99
C GLN A 900 -24.33 -25.50 4.52
N ASP A 901 -24.84 -26.56 5.15
CA ASP A 901 -24.71 -26.75 6.60
C ASP A 901 -23.27 -26.95 7.02
N VAL A 902 -22.52 -27.74 6.26
CA VAL A 902 -21.10 -27.95 6.54
C VAL A 902 -20.34 -26.64 6.42
N THR A 903 -20.65 -25.80 5.42
CA THR A 903 -20.11 -24.44 5.30
C THR A 903 -20.43 -23.58 6.53
N HIS A 904 -21.70 -23.58 7.00
CA HIS A 904 -22.08 -22.89 8.24
C HIS A 904 -21.38 -23.49 9.47
N LEU A 905 -21.16 -24.80 9.51
CA LEU A 905 -20.48 -25.49 10.60
C LEU A 905 -18.98 -25.15 10.62
N VAL A 906 -18.34 -24.94 9.46
CA VAL A 906 -16.98 -24.40 9.37
C VAL A 906 -16.94 -22.98 9.92
N ARG A 907 -17.90 -22.10 9.57
CA ARG A 907 -18.01 -20.75 10.18
C ARG A 907 -18.17 -20.81 11.69
N PHE A 908 -19.06 -21.68 12.18
CA PHE A 908 -19.24 -21.94 13.59
C PHE A 908 -17.93 -22.38 14.27
N ALA A 909 -17.14 -23.22 13.60
CA ALA A 909 -15.81 -23.63 14.05
C ALA A 909 -14.82 -22.46 14.12
N ILE A 910 -14.84 -21.54 13.15
CA ILE A 910 -14.00 -20.33 13.14
C ILE A 910 -14.30 -19.48 14.38
N ILE A 911 -15.59 -19.25 14.66
CA ILE A 911 -16.04 -18.42 15.79
C ILE A 911 -15.70 -19.08 17.12
N ALA A 912 -15.99 -20.39 17.24
CA ALA A 912 -15.64 -21.19 18.42
C ALA A 912 -14.14 -21.14 18.70
N LEU A 913 -13.31 -21.31 17.67
CA LEU A 913 -11.89 -21.15 17.82
C LEU A 913 -11.53 -19.72 18.20
N GLN A 914 -11.92 -18.67 17.49
CA GLN A 914 -11.53 -17.28 17.80
C GLN A 914 -11.86 -16.87 19.25
N HIS A 915 -13.02 -17.26 19.75
CA HIS A 915 -13.54 -16.86 21.05
C HIS A 915 -13.54 -17.98 22.08
N ALA A 916 -12.63 -18.95 21.94
CA ALA A 916 -12.48 -20.04 22.88
C ALA A 916 -12.21 -19.53 24.32
N PRO A 917 -12.77 -20.18 25.36
CA PRO A 917 -12.54 -19.81 26.75
C PRO A 917 -11.07 -19.96 27.15
N GLU A 918 -10.66 -19.23 28.19
CA GLU A 918 -9.31 -19.37 28.75
C GLU A 918 -9.04 -20.81 29.22
N GLY A 919 -7.79 -21.27 29.10
CA GLY A 919 -7.41 -22.65 29.45
C GLY A 919 -7.78 -23.73 28.43
N THR A 920 -8.52 -23.42 27.36
CA THR A 920 -8.93 -24.40 26.34
C THR A 920 -7.93 -24.58 25.18
N SER A 921 -6.73 -24.01 25.29
CA SER A 921 -5.74 -23.97 24.19
C SER A 921 -5.38 -25.36 23.65
N ARG A 922 -5.24 -26.36 24.53
CA ARG A 922 -4.96 -27.76 24.16
C ARG A 922 -6.11 -28.41 23.38
N VAL A 923 -7.35 -28.14 23.79
CA VAL A 923 -8.56 -28.67 23.15
C VAL A 923 -8.73 -28.04 21.77
N CYS A 924 -8.61 -26.70 21.69
CA CYS A 924 -8.62 -25.95 20.43
C CYS A 924 -7.58 -26.48 19.43
N GLN A 925 -6.36 -26.72 19.91
CA GLN A 925 -5.28 -27.23 19.09
C GLN A 925 -5.56 -28.65 18.57
N SER A 926 -6.05 -29.56 19.43
CA SER A 926 -6.44 -30.91 19.02
C SER A 926 -7.57 -30.88 17.99
N PHE A 927 -8.58 -30.04 18.20
CA PHE A 927 -9.68 -29.83 17.26
C PHE A 927 -9.18 -29.28 15.91
N ALA A 928 -8.39 -28.20 15.91
CA ALA A 928 -7.83 -27.64 14.68
C ALA A 928 -6.97 -28.67 13.92
N THR A 929 -6.19 -29.50 14.62
CA THR A 929 -5.43 -30.61 14.02
C THR A 929 -6.35 -31.59 13.31
N ARG A 930 -7.48 -31.97 13.92
CA ARG A 930 -8.49 -32.86 13.32
C ARG A 930 -9.13 -32.22 12.09
N CYS A 931 -9.51 -30.95 12.16
CA CYS A 931 -10.07 -30.22 11.02
C CYS A 931 -9.08 -30.14 9.85
N LEU A 932 -7.81 -29.80 10.11
CA LEU A 932 -6.78 -29.74 9.06
C LEU A 932 -6.58 -31.10 8.36
N LYS A 933 -6.65 -32.21 9.10
CA LYS A 933 -6.61 -33.56 8.52
C LYS A 933 -7.85 -33.81 7.65
N LEU A 934 -9.04 -33.54 8.20
CA LEU A 934 -10.30 -33.72 7.48
C LEU A 934 -10.34 -32.91 6.17
N PHE A 935 -9.94 -31.64 6.20
CA PHE A 935 -9.91 -30.77 5.02
C PHE A 935 -8.87 -31.20 3.98
N ALA A 936 -7.78 -31.85 4.43
CA ALA A 936 -6.79 -32.41 3.53
C ALA A 936 -7.22 -33.75 2.91
N ASP A 937 -8.05 -34.52 3.62
CA ASP A 937 -8.45 -35.88 3.24
C ASP A 937 -9.74 -35.91 2.38
N ASP A 938 -10.65 -34.94 2.51
CA ASP A 938 -11.91 -34.86 1.75
C ASP A 938 -11.86 -33.76 0.68
N GLU A 939 -11.78 -34.18 -0.59
CA GLU A 939 -11.65 -33.31 -1.76
C GLU A 939 -12.82 -32.34 -1.93
N ARG A 940 -13.99 -32.63 -1.35
CA ARG A 940 -15.19 -31.78 -1.48
C ARG A 940 -14.99 -30.39 -0.87
N PHE A 941 -14.18 -30.28 0.19
CA PHE A 941 -13.79 -28.99 0.77
C PHE A 941 -12.94 -28.12 -0.16
N ILE A 942 -12.40 -28.71 -1.22
CA ILE A 942 -11.55 -28.05 -2.21
C ILE A 942 -12.33 -27.81 -3.50
N THR A 943 -13.19 -28.76 -3.92
CA THR A 943 -13.92 -28.66 -5.18
C THR A 943 -15.12 -27.74 -5.13
N GLU A 944 -15.80 -27.66 -3.98
CA GLU A 944 -17.03 -26.88 -3.84
C GLU A 944 -16.76 -25.45 -3.41
N GLN A 945 -17.18 -24.48 -4.24
CA GLN A 945 -16.83 -23.06 -4.12
C GLN A 945 -17.15 -22.46 -2.74
N GLU A 946 -18.37 -22.67 -2.24
CA GLU A 946 -18.82 -22.11 -0.96
C GLU A 946 -18.00 -22.64 0.22
N SER A 947 -17.77 -23.97 0.26
CA SER A 947 -17.01 -24.60 1.34
C SER A 947 -15.52 -24.25 1.29
N ARG A 948 -14.93 -24.17 0.09
CA ARG A 948 -13.52 -23.86 -0.10
C ARG A 948 -13.16 -22.48 0.47
N GLY A 949 -13.99 -21.47 0.24
CA GLY A 949 -13.77 -20.12 0.77
C GLY A 949 -13.69 -20.11 2.29
N GLU A 950 -14.64 -20.76 2.96
CA GLU A 950 -14.68 -20.83 4.43
C GLU A 950 -13.55 -21.69 5.03
N VAL A 951 -13.18 -22.79 4.38
CA VAL A 951 -12.04 -23.61 4.83
C VAL A 951 -10.73 -22.86 4.67
N VAL A 952 -10.53 -22.13 3.57
CA VAL A 952 -9.34 -21.28 3.40
C VAL A 952 -9.31 -20.19 4.48
N GLU A 953 -10.44 -19.52 4.77
CA GLU A 953 -10.52 -18.54 5.86
C GLU A 953 -10.22 -19.17 7.23
N PHE A 954 -10.75 -20.36 7.53
CA PHE A 954 -10.42 -21.10 8.75
C PHE A 954 -8.90 -21.30 8.90
N VAL A 955 -8.23 -21.74 7.82
CA VAL A 955 -6.78 -21.99 7.84
C VAL A 955 -6.00 -20.68 7.94
N VAL A 956 -6.43 -19.61 7.26
CA VAL A 956 -5.85 -18.26 7.39
C VAL A 956 -5.86 -17.83 8.85
N ARG A 957 -7.03 -17.86 9.50
CA ARG A 957 -7.21 -17.47 10.91
C ARG A 957 -6.35 -18.29 11.85
N GLN A 958 -6.26 -19.59 11.61
CA GLN A 958 -5.44 -20.47 12.42
C GLN A 958 -3.94 -20.14 12.30
N CYS A 959 -3.46 -19.75 11.11
CA CYS A 959 -2.09 -19.34 10.88
C CYS A 959 -1.77 -17.91 11.36
N SER A 960 -2.70 -16.95 11.18
CA SER A 960 -2.48 -15.53 11.50
C SER A 960 -2.78 -15.18 12.95
N ASP A 961 -3.93 -15.61 13.46
CA ASP A 961 -4.48 -15.16 14.74
C ASP A 961 -3.99 -16.07 15.87
N ARG A 962 -3.81 -17.37 15.58
CA ARG A 962 -3.37 -18.38 16.55
C ARG A 962 -2.12 -19.16 16.14
N PRO A 963 -1.04 -18.49 15.67
CA PRO A 963 0.15 -19.17 15.15
C PRO A 963 0.78 -20.15 16.13
N ALA A 964 0.73 -19.87 17.44
CA ALA A 964 1.31 -20.72 18.49
C ALA A 964 0.60 -22.09 18.63
N SER A 965 -0.64 -22.20 18.16
CA SER A 965 -1.40 -23.46 18.21
C SER A 965 -1.00 -24.45 17.13
N LEU A 966 -0.27 -24.04 16.08
CA LEU A 966 0.24 -24.96 15.07
C LEU A 966 1.40 -25.82 15.61
N ARG A 967 1.42 -27.11 15.30
CA ARG A 967 2.50 -28.04 15.63
C ARG A 967 3.12 -28.59 14.36
N VAL A 968 4.32 -29.16 14.49
CA VAL A 968 4.98 -29.88 13.38
C VAL A 968 4.09 -30.98 12.79
N ALA A 969 3.26 -31.63 13.61
CA ALA A 969 2.32 -32.66 13.16
C ALA A 969 1.18 -32.15 12.25
N ASP A 970 0.93 -30.84 12.24
CA ASP A 970 -0.15 -30.22 11.45
C ASP A 970 0.33 -29.85 10.04
N LEU A 971 1.66 -29.65 9.88
CA LEU A 971 2.28 -29.22 8.62
C LEU A 971 2.00 -30.18 7.45
N PRO A 972 2.06 -31.52 7.59
CA PRO A 972 1.72 -32.42 6.49
C PRO A 972 0.30 -32.21 5.95
N SER A 973 -0.70 -32.13 6.83
CA SER A 973 -2.10 -31.89 6.44
C SER A 973 -2.27 -30.51 5.81
N LEU A 974 -1.63 -29.49 6.40
CA LEU A 974 -1.67 -28.12 5.89
C LEU A 974 -1.05 -28.01 4.49
N TRP A 975 0.11 -28.62 4.27
CA TRP A 975 0.75 -28.67 2.95
C TRP A 975 -0.06 -29.48 1.95
N SER A 976 -0.67 -30.59 2.37
CA SER A 976 -1.57 -31.39 1.54
C SER A 976 -2.78 -30.56 1.11
N PHE A 977 -3.45 -29.89 2.05
CA PHE A 977 -4.57 -28.99 1.78
C PHE A 977 -4.19 -27.88 0.78
N ILE A 978 -3.13 -27.11 1.05
CA ILE A 978 -2.69 -26.03 0.16
C ILE A 978 -2.34 -26.57 -1.24
N ARG A 979 -1.65 -27.72 -1.30
CA ARG A 979 -1.30 -28.37 -2.57
C ARG A 979 -2.55 -28.77 -3.34
N SER A 980 -3.57 -29.32 -2.69
CA SER A 980 -4.81 -29.73 -3.33
C SER A 980 -5.62 -28.51 -3.80
N VAL A 981 -5.66 -27.42 -3.03
CA VAL A 981 -6.27 -26.14 -3.45
C VAL A 981 -5.56 -25.55 -4.68
N LEU A 982 -4.26 -25.78 -4.83
CA LEU A 982 -3.46 -25.33 -5.97
C LEU A 982 -3.26 -26.40 -7.07
N ALA A 983 -3.89 -27.57 -6.95
CA ALA A 983 -3.73 -28.65 -7.92
C ALA A 983 -4.48 -28.33 -9.22
N GLY A 984 -3.94 -28.80 -10.34
CA GLY A 984 -4.61 -28.69 -11.64
C GLY A 984 -5.94 -29.43 -11.66
N SER A 985 -6.95 -28.89 -12.34
CA SER A 985 -8.28 -29.49 -12.46
C SER A 985 -8.75 -29.53 -13.90
N SER A 986 -9.52 -30.55 -14.28
CA SER A 986 -10.16 -30.62 -15.61
C SER A 986 -11.46 -29.81 -15.71
N THR A 987 -11.94 -29.29 -14.58
CA THR A 987 -13.15 -28.50 -14.45
C THR A 987 -12.82 -27.16 -13.84
N HIS A 988 -13.41 -26.09 -14.36
CA HIS A 988 -13.17 -24.72 -13.88
C HIS A 988 -14.46 -23.97 -13.64
N GLU A 989 -14.42 -23.06 -12.67
CA GLU A 989 -15.50 -22.15 -12.34
C GLU A 989 -15.63 -21.04 -13.39
N HIS A 990 -16.80 -20.40 -13.43
CA HIS A 990 -17.09 -19.34 -14.41
C HIS A 990 -16.32 -18.05 -14.15
N SER A 991 -16.04 -17.75 -12.87
CA SER A 991 -15.30 -16.58 -12.40
C SER A 991 -14.12 -17.03 -11.54
N THR A 992 -13.02 -16.29 -11.58
CA THR A 992 -11.87 -16.58 -10.72
C THR A 992 -12.10 -16.07 -9.31
N ASP A 993 -11.91 -16.94 -8.32
CA ASP A 993 -12.00 -16.59 -6.91
C ASP A 993 -10.63 -16.09 -6.40
N THR A 994 -10.42 -14.77 -6.43
CA THR A 994 -9.16 -14.15 -5.98
C THR A 994 -8.99 -14.24 -4.46
N ALA A 995 -10.06 -14.45 -3.69
CA ALA A 995 -9.98 -14.58 -2.23
C ALA A 995 -9.24 -15.86 -1.83
N VAL A 996 -9.40 -16.95 -2.59
CA VAL A 996 -8.66 -18.21 -2.38
C VAL A 996 -7.15 -17.99 -2.56
N PHE A 997 -6.74 -17.30 -3.64
CA PHE A 997 -5.32 -16.98 -3.87
C PHE A 997 -4.75 -16.13 -2.73
N HIS A 998 -5.44 -15.05 -2.35
CA HIS A 998 -5.02 -14.20 -1.23
C HIS A 998 -4.99 -14.95 0.10
N GLY A 999 -5.94 -15.85 0.35
CA GLY A 999 -5.96 -16.73 1.51
C GLY A 999 -4.72 -17.62 1.58
N VAL A 1000 -4.36 -18.29 0.48
CA VAL A 1000 -3.13 -19.11 0.42
C VAL A 1000 -1.88 -18.24 0.64
N VAL A 1001 -1.79 -17.08 0.01
CA VAL A 1001 -0.66 -16.14 0.21
C VAL A 1001 -0.57 -15.68 1.68
N ASN A 1002 -1.71 -15.41 2.32
CA ASN A 1002 -1.78 -15.03 3.73
C ASN A 1002 -1.36 -16.17 4.66
N ILE A 1003 -1.79 -17.40 4.40
CA ILE A 1003 -1.36 -18.61 5.14
C ILE A 1003 0.16 -18.73 5.09
N LEU A 1004 0.76 -18.67 3.89
CA LEU A 1004 2.22 -18.77 3.75
C LEU A 1004 2.96 -17.60 4.38
N SER A 1005 2.43 -16.38 4.23
CA SER A 1005 3.02 -15.18 4.84
C SER A 1005 3.02 -15.27 6.36
N ALA A 1006 1.92 -15.74 6.95
CA ALA A 1006 1.80 -15.97 8.39
C ALA A 1006 2.75 -17.07 8.87
N LEU A 1007 2.86 -18.19 8.15
CA LEU A 1007 3.81 -19.25 8.50
C LEU A 1007 5.27 -18.77 8.46
N VAL A 1008 5.68 -18.09 7.39
CA VAL A 1008 7.05 -17.55 7.23
C VAL A 1008 7.35 -16.51 8.31
N ARG A 1009 6.40 -15.63 8.63
CA ARG A 1009 6.60 -14.52 9.57
C ARG A 1009 6.51 -14.94 11.03
N LEU A 1010 5.50 -15.73 11.36
CA LEU A 1010 5.11 -16.02 12.74
C LEU A 1010 5.60 -17.39 13.23
N ARG A 1011 5.77 -18.37 12.33
CA ARG A 1011 6.17 -19.76 12.65
C ARG A 1011 7.29 -20.30 11.76
N ARG A 1012 8.34 -19.49 11.59
CA ARG A 1012 9.54 -19.85 10.82
C ARG A 1012 10.13 -21.20 11.26
N ASP A 1013 10.09 -21.51 12.56
CA ASP A 1013 10.53 -22.79 13.15
C ASP A 1013 9.91 -24.00 12.47
N LEU A 1014 8.60 -23.96 12.20
CA LEU A 1014 7.89 -25.08 11.60
C LEU A 1014 8.24 -25.24 10.12
N VAL A 1015 8.48 -24.13 9.43
CA VAL A 1015 8.74 -24.09 7.99
C VAL A 1015 10.14 -24.59 7.64
N LEU A 1016 11.13 -24.42 8.54
CA LEU A 1016 12.54 -24.80 8.29
C LEU A 1016 12.71 -26.27 7.90
N ASN A 1017 11.91 -27.17 8.47
CA ASN A 1017 11.99 -28.60 8.17
C ASN A 1017 11.12 -29.02 6.98
N THR A 1018 10.34 -28.09 6.40
CA THR A 1018 9.43 -28.33 5.29
C THR A 1018 9.67 -27.36 4.12
N LEU A 1019 10.89 -26.82 3.98
CA LEU A 1019 11.27 -25.92 2.89
C LEU A 1019 11.01 -26.47 1.48
N PRO A 1020 11.17 -27.79 1.21
CA PRO A 1020 10.80 -28.36 -0.09
C PRO A 1020 9.31 -28.17 -0.41
N HIS A 1021 8.42 -28.33 0.58
CA HIS A 1021 6.98 -28.14 0.41
C HIS A 1021 6.64 -26.67 0.17
N LEU A 1022 7.27 -25.75 0.92
CA LEU A 1022 7.13 -24.32 0.66
C LEU A 1022 7.57 -23.96 -0.76
N GLY A 1023 8.73 -24.46 -1.22
CA GLY A 1023 9.23 -24.23 -2.56
C GLY A 1023 8.29 -24.76 -3.65
N PHE A 1024 7.70 -25.94 -3.43
CA PHE A 1024 6.72 -26.52 -4.34
C PHE A 1024 5.43 -25.67 -4.43
N VAL A 1025 4.89 -25.24 -3.29
CA VAL A 1025 3.69 -24.39 -3.25
C VAL A 1025 3.94 -23.03 -3.90
N LEU A 1026 5.10 -22.40 -3.63
CA LEU A 1026 5.47 -21.15 -4.29
C LEU A 1026 5.60 -21.29 -5.81
N ARG A 1027 6.12 -22.44 -6.29
CA ARG A 1027 6.12 -22.78 -7.73
C ARG A 1027 4.71 -22.87 -8.30
N GLN A 1028 3.76 -23.50 -7.58
CA GLN A 1028 2.36 -23.57 -8.02
C GLN A 1028 1.71 -22.18 -8.06
N LEU A 1029 1.93 -21.33 -7.04
CA LEU A 1029 1.41 -19.95 -7.02
C LEU A 1029 1.93 -19.12 -8.20
N VAL A 1030 3.22 -19.24 -8.54
CA VAL A 1030 3.79 -18.61 -9.74
C VAL A 1030 3.11 -19.13 -11.01
N SER A 1031 2.82 -20.43 -11.06
CA SER A 1031 2.16 -21.06 -12.21
C SER A 1031 0.70 -20.62 -12.38
N CYS A 1032 0.02 -20.24 -11.29
CA CYS A 1032 -1.34 -19.68 -11.32
C CYS A 1032 -1.42 -18.28 -11.96
N LEU A 1033 -0.30 -17.55 -12.04
CA LEU A 1033 -0.25 -16.21 -12.68
C LEU A 1033 -0.20 -16.27 -14.22
N ARG A 1034 -0.27 -17.47 -14.81
CA ARG A 1034 -0.33 -17.68 -16.26
C ARG A 1034 -1.73 -17.35 -16.80
N SER A 1035 -1.76 -16.73 -17.98
CA SER A 1035 -2.98 -16.51 -18.77
C SER A 1035 -2.91 -17.31 -20.07
N LEU A 1036 -4.06 -17.81 -20.54
CA LEU A 1036 -4.14 -18.45 -21.86
C LEU A 1036 -3.85 -17.44 -22.97
N ARG A 1037 -3.01 -17.79 -23.94
CA ARG A 1037 -2.86 -16.95 -25.12
C ARG A 1037 -4.19 -16.78 -25.86
N PRO A 1038 -4.47 -15.58 -26.40
CA PRO A 1038 -5.61 -15.42 -27.29
C PRO A 1038 -5.46 -16.35 -28.51
N GLN A 1039 -6.56 -16.88 -29.03
CA GLN A 1039 -6.62 -17.74 -30.23
C GLN A 1039 -6.16 -19.20 -30.07
N LEU A 1040 -5.98 -19.71 -28.85
CA LEU A 1040 -5.78 -21.15 -28.66
C LEU A 1040 -7.01 -21.95 -29.10
N GLY A 1041 -6.79 -23.06 -29.78
CA GLY A 1041 -7.87 -24.02 -30.07
C GLY A 1041 -8.37 -24.67 -28.79
N GLY A 1042 -9.64 -25.08 -28.74
CA GLY A 1042 -10.26 -25.61 -27.52
C GLY A 1042 -9.50 -26.76 -26.84
N LYS A 1043 -8.79 -27.60 -27.61
CA LYS A 1043 -7.91 -28.65 -27.05
C LYS A 1043 -6.67 -28.10 -26.34
N GLN A 1044 -6.04 -27.07 -26.90
CA GLN A 1044 -4.87 -26.42 -26.29
C GLN A 1044 -5.28 -25.61 -25.07
N SER A 1045 -6.40 -24.89 -25.15
CA SER A 1045 -6.99 -24.19 -24.00
C SER A 1045 -7.25 -25.17 -22.86
N ARG A 1046 -7.92 -26.30 -23.15
CA ARG A 1046 -8.16 -27.34 -22.15
C ARG A 1046 -6.85 -27.87 -21.55
N MET A 1047 -5.86 -28.19 -22.38
CA MET A 1047 -4.57 -28.71 -21.89
C MET A 1047 -3.87 -27.77 -20.91
N VAL A 1048 -3.96 -26.45 -21.12
CA VAL A 1048 -3.41 -25.47 -20.16
C VAL A 1048 -4.31 -25.36 -18.93
N MET A 1049 -5.62 -25.26 -19.12
CA MET A 1049 -6.58 -25.15 -18.03
C MET A 1049 -6.48 -26.35 -17.07
N ASP A 1050 -6.29 -27.57 -17.60
CA ASP A 1050 -6.05 -28.79 -16.83
C ASP A 1050 -4.86 -28.69 -15.85
N THR A 1051 -3.94 -27.74 -16.07
CA THR A 1051 -2.78 -27.46 -15.18
C THR A 1051 -3.04 -26.36 -14.16
N LEU A 1052 -4.16 -25.64 -14.26
CA LEU A 1052 -4.56 -24.56 -13.36
C LEU A 1052 -5.56 -25.05 -12.32
N PRO A 1053 -5.63 -24.42 -11.14
CA PRO A 1053 -6.65 -24.73 -10.16
C PRO A 1053 -8.08 -24.50 -10.67
N ARG A 1054 -9.00 -25.31 -10.15
CA ARG A 1054 -10.45 -25.25 -10.48
C ARG A 1054 -11.06 -23.86 -10.31
N TRP A 1055 -10.61 -23.11 -9.31
CA TRP A 1055 -11.11 -21.78 -8.97
C TRP A 1055 -10.54 -20.66 -9.86
N ILE A 1056 -9.70 -20.99 -10.83
CA ILE A 1056 -9.24 -20.04 -11.86
C ILE A 1056 -10.04 -20.27 -13.15
N SER A 1057 -10.71 -19.23 -13.59
CA SER A 1057 -11.42 -19.18 -14.87
C SER A 1057 -10.53 -18.65 -15.99
N SER A 1058 -10.67 -19.23 -17.19
CA SER A 1058 -9.98 -18.78 -18.39
C SER A 1058 -10.34 -17.34 -18.81
N SER A 1059 -11.56 -16.87 -18.46
CA SER A 1059 -12.05 -15.54 -18.85
C SER A 1059 -11.55 -14.43 -17.95
N GLN A 1060 -11.12 -14.77 -16.73
CA GLN A 1060 -10.73 -13.83 -15.70
C GLN A 1060 -9.44 -14.29 -15.01
N PRO A 1061 -8.28 -14.32 -15.71
CA PRO A 1061 -7.02 -14.71 -15.07
C PRO A 1061 -6.65 -13.77 -13.91
N LEU A 1062 -5.74 -14.21 -13.05
CA LEU A 1062 -5.22 -13.39 -11.95
C LEU A 1062 -4.51 -12.13 -12.48
N GLY A 1063 -4.57 -11.03 -11.73
CA GLY A 1063 -4.09 -9.72 -12.14
C GLY A 1063 -2.83 -9.25 -11.43
N ALA A 1064 -2.58 -7.94 -11.57
CA ALA A 1064 -1.40 -7.28 -11.00
C ALA A 1064 -1.44 -7.23 -9.45
N GLN A 1065 -2.63 -7.19 -8.83
CA GLN A 1065 -2.77 -7.15 -7.37
C GLN A 1065 -2.37 -8.48 -6.72
N GLU A 1066 -2.76 -9.60 -7.33
CA GLU A 1066 -2.40 -10.95 -6.89
C GLU A 1066 -0.89 -11.17 -7.06
N SER A 1067 -0.33 -10.72 -8.19
CA SER A 1067 1.11 -10.71 -8.41
C SER A 1067 1.88 -9.91 -7.35
N LYS A 1068 1.38 -8.71 -7.01
CA LYS A 1068 1.96 -7.86 -5.95
C LYS A 1068 1.90 -8.52 -4.57
N ALA A 1069 0.81 -9.24 -4.26
CA ALA A 1069 0.69 -10.00 -3.03
C ALA A 1069 1.71 -11.14 -2.97
N LEU A 1070 1.89 -11.89 -4.07
CA LEU A 1070 2.92 -12.93 -4.15
C LEU A 1070 4.34 -12.34 -4.05
N ALA A 1071 4.59 -11.20 -4.69
CA ALA A 1071 5.88 -10.50 -4.59
C ALA A 1071 6.21 -10.15 -3.13
N ARG A 1072 5.24 -9.64 -2.37
CA ARG A 1072 5.40 -9.34 -0.93
C ARG A 1072 5.69 -10.59 -0.11
N LEU A 1073 5.06 -11.72 -0.42
CA LEU A 1073 5.39 -13.01 0.23
C LEU A 1073 6.84 -13.42 -0.07
N LEU A 1074 7.27 -13.34 -1.33
CA LEU A 1074 8.64 -13.69 -1.72
C LEU A 1074 9.69 -12.77 -1.08
N THR A 1075 9.43 -11.46 -0.98
CA THR A 1075 10.32 -10.55 -0.25
C THR A 1075 10.32 -10.81 1.25
N THR A 1076 9.19 -11.25 1.84
CA THR A 1076 9.11 -11.59 3.26
C THR A 1076 10.08 -12.73 3.65
N LEU A 1077 10.44 -13.64 2.74
CA LEU A 1077 11.46 -14.67 2.98
C LEU A 1077 12.84 -14.10 3.37
N THR A 1078 13.15 -12.89 2.89
CA THR A 1078 14.39 -12.16 3.23
C THR A 1078 14.32 -11.39 4.54
N THR A 1079 13.12 -11.15 5.05
CA THR A 1079 12.92 -10.37 6.28
C THR A 1079 13.39 -11.17 7.49
N LYS A 1080 14.11 -10.51 8.39
CA LYS A 1080 14.49 -11.13 9.67
C LYS A 1080 13.30 -11.15 10.60
N THR A 1081 12.90 -12.32 11.04
CA THR A 1081 11.74 -12.53 11.92
C THR A 1081 12.20 -13.08 13.27
N MET A 1082 11.45 -12.77 14.33
CA MET A 1082 11.62 -13.40 15.65
C MET A 1082 10.44 -14.34 15.88
N ILE A 1083 10.75 -15.56 16.31
CA ILE A 1083 9.72 -16.56 16.61
C ILE A 1083 9.28 -16.30 18.04
N ARG A 1084 8.00 -16.00 18.24
CA ARG A 1084 7.45 -15.86 19.60
C ARG A 1084 7.33 -17.25 20.22
N VAL A 1085 8.39 -17.71 20.88
CA VAL A 1085 8.34 -18.93 21.69
C VAL A 1085 7.91 -18.54 23.11
N HIS A 1086 6.79 -19.09 23.56
CA HIS A 1086 6.36 -18.95 24.96
C HIS A 1086 7.20 -19.88 25.83
N GLY A 1087 8.34 -19.38 26.34
CA GLY A 1087 9.21 -20.11 27.25
C GLY A 1087 10.46 -19.30 27.63
N ALA A 1088 11.18 -19.73 28.68
CA ALA A 1088 12.35 -19.04 29.23
C ALA A 1088 13.51 -18.81 28.22
N GLY A 1089 13.48 -19.47 27.05
CA GLY A 1089 14.45 -19.27 25.98
C GLY A 1089 14.20 -18.06 25.07
N ALA A 1090 13.10 -17.31 25.26
CA ALA A 1090 12.69 -16.23 24.36
C ALA A 1090 13.71 -15.08 24.26
N GLU A 1091 14.41 -14.74 25.35
CA GLU A 1091 15.34 -13.59 25.40
C GLU A 1091 16.62 -13.81 24.57
N SER A 1092 16.95 -15.06 24.23
CA SER A 1092 18.19 -15.40 23.52
C SER A 1092 18.06 -15.46 21.99
N GLN A 1093 16.84 -15.33 21.44
CA GLN A 1093 16.62 -15.57 20.02
C GLN A 1093 17.05 -14.37 19.16
N LYS A 1094 18.05 -14.60 18.31
CA LYS A 1094 18.45 -13.63 17.28
C LYS A 1094 17.41 -13.60 16.15
N PRO A 1095 17.02 -12.42 15.64
CA PRO A 1095 16.22 -12.33 14.42
C PRO A 1095 16.98 -12.96 13.23
N GLU A 1096 16.37 -13.95 12.56
CA GLU A 1096 16.95 -14.60 11.37
C GLU A 1096 15.95 -14.56 10.21
N SER A 1097 16.44 -14.69 8.97
CA SER A 1097 15.61 -14.77 7.77
C SER A 1097 15.63 -16.19 7.19
N LEU A 1098 14.65 -16.51 6.34
CA LEU A 1098 14.64 -17.77 5.58
C LEU A 1098 15.55 -17.74 4.34
N MET A 1099 16.18 -16.60 4.04
CA MET A 1099 17.04 -16.40 2.88
C MET A 1099 18.09 -17.50 2.71
N ARG A 1100 18.88 -17.81 3.76
CA ARG A 1100 19.94 -18.82 3.67
C ARG A 1100 19.39 -20.25 3.56
N PRO A 1101 18.48 -20.72 4.45
CA PRO A 1101 17.90 -22.06 4.34
C PRO A 1101 17.16 -22.30 3.03
N PHE A 1102 16.46 -21.29 2.50
CA PHE A 1102 15.65 -21.41 1.30
C PHE A 1102 16.45 -21.27 -0.01
N SER A 1103 17.73 -20.88 0.03
CA SER A 1103 18.60 -20.68 -1.14
C SER A 1103 18.57 -21.84 -2.15
N LYS A 1104 18.61 -23.09 -1.66
CA LYS A 1104 18.56 -24.30 -2.50
C LYS A 1104 17.20 -24.53 -3.16
N HIS A 1105 16.14 -23.94 -2.63
CA HIS A 1105 14.77 -24.08 -3.13
C HIS A 1105 14.35 -22.91 -4.05
N ALA A 1106 15.01 -21.76 -3.92
CA ALA A 1106 14.76 -20.59 -4.76
C ALA A 1106 14.90 -20.89 -6.26
N ALA A 1107 15.84 -21.78 -6.64
CA ALA A 1107 16.06 -22.21 -8.02
C ALA A 1107 14.77 -22.79 -8.66
N TYR A 1108 14.01 -23.60 -7.92
CA TYR A 1108 12.81 -24.24 -8.46
C TYR A 1108 11.65 -23.26 -8.64
N VAL A 1109 11.55 -22.25 -7.78
CA VAL A 1109 10.54 -21.18 -7.91
C VAL A 1109 10.87 -20.28 -9.10
N LEU A 1110 12.15 -19.93 -9.27
CA LEU A 1110 12.62 -19.18 -10.45
C LEU A 1110 12.45 -19.98 -11.74
N THR A 1111 12.74 -21.28 -11.72
CA THR A 1111 12.50 -22.18 -12.86
C THR A 1111 11.03 -22.19 -13.25
N ALA A 1112 10.11 -22.27 -12.28
CA ALA A 1112 8.68 -22.20 -12.55
C ALA A 1112 8.24 -20.87 -13.20
N TYR A 1113 8.82 -19.74 -12.77
CA TYR A 1113 8.58 -18.45 -13.41
C TYR A 1113 9.10 -18.45 -14.85
N VAL A 1114 10.32 -18.97 -15.07
CA VAL A 1114 10.92 -19.05 -16.40
C VAL A 1114 10.11 -19.95 -17.32
N GLU A 1115 9.69 -21.13 -16.85
CA GLU A 1115 8.77 -22.04 -17.55
C GLU A 1115 7.45 -21.34 -17.90
N ALA A 1116 6.84 -20.63 -16.94
CA ALA A 1116 5.58 -19.92 -17.16
C ALA A 1116 5.67 -18.81 -18.22
N VAL A 1117 6.81 -18.11 -18.28
CA VAL A 1117 7.05 -17.05 -19.28
C VAL A 1117 7.40 -17.65 -20.65
N ASN A 1118 8.06 -18.80 -20.68
CA ASN A 1118 8.51 -19.48 -21.91
C ASN A 1118 7.49 -20.49 -22.48
N ASP A 1119 6.40 -20.75 -21.76
CA ASP A 1119 5.33 -21.65 -22.20
C ASP A 1119 4.69 -21.15 -23.52
N PRO A 1120 4.68 -21.95 -24.59
CA PRO A 1120 4.16 -21.54 -25.88
C PRO A 1120 2.63 -21.33 -25.89
N LEU A 1121 1.90 -21.89 -24.93
CA LEU A 1121 0.45 -21.81 -24.84
C LEU A 1121 -0.01 -20.75 -23.83
N CYS A 1122 0.83 -20.42 -22.85
CA CYS A 1122 0.52 -19.40 -21.88
C CYS A 1122 1.24 -18.08 -22.18
N PHE A 1123 0.84 -17.03 -21.47
CA PHE A 1123 1.67 -15.85 -21.29
C PHE A 1123 1.50 -15.29 -19.88
N VAL A 1124 2.49 -14.54 -19.42
CA VAL A 1124 2.42 -13.76 -18.17
C VAL A 1124 2.43 -12.28 -18.56
N SER A 1125 1.37 -11.55 -18.22
CA SER A 1125 1.19 -10.15 -18.65
C SER A 1125 2.32 -9.24 -18.13
N SER A 1126 2.55 -8.10 -18.79
CA SER A 1126 3.56 -7.12 -18.38
C SER A 1126 3.29 -6.60 -16.97
N GLY A 1127 2.02 -6.29 -16.67
CA GLY A 1127 1.60 -5.83 -15.35
C GLY A 1127 1.95 -6.84 -14.26
N ILE A 1128 1.66 -8.12 -14.47
CA ILE A 1128 2.02 -9.19 -13.53
C ILE A 1128 3.53 -9.28 -13.35
N ARG A 1129 4.31 -9.31 -14.44
CA ARG A 1129 5.78 -9.41 -14.38
C ARG A 1129 6.40 -8.23 -13.63
N ARG A 1130 5.89 -7.01 -13.85
CA ARG A 1130 6.35 -5.80 -13.16
C ARG A 1130 6.08 -5.86 -11.66
N GLU A 1131 4.86 -6.21 -11.26
CA GLU A 1131 4.53 -6.29 -9.83
C GLU A 1131 5.21 -7.49 -9.14
N LEU A 1132 5.51 -8.58 -9.86
CA LEU A 1132 6.22 -9.76 -9.33
C LEU A 1132 7.72 -9.53 -9.14
N GLN A 1133 8.29 -8.58 -9.90
CA GLN A 1133 9.72 -8.35 -10.02
C GLN A 1133 10.46 -8.20 -8.67
N PRO A 1134 9.97 -7.43 -7.68
CA PRO A 1134 10.64 -7.33 -6.38
C PRO A 1134 10.79 -8.67 -5.67
N GLY A 1135 9.80 -9.56 -5.82
CA GLY A 1135 9.84 -10.92 -5.27
C GLY A 1135 10.84 -11.82 -5.99
N LEU A 1136 10.91 -11.73 -7.32
CA LEU A 1136 11.89 -12.49 -8.12
C LEU A 1136 13.33 -12.06 -7.79
N PHE A 1137 13.54 -10.76 -7.57
CA PHE A 1137 14.84 -10.23 -7.17
C PHE A 1137 15.29 -10.72 -5.79
N ALA A 1138 14.36 -10.83 -4.84
CA ALA A 1138 14.63 -11.47 -3.55
C ALA A 1138 15.07 -12.94 -3.72
N LEU A 1139 14.47 -13.68 -4.66
CA LEU A 1139 14.89 -15.05 -4.97
C LEU A 1139 16.26 -15.13 -5.65
N CYS A 1140 16.58 -14.20 -6.57
CA CYS A 1140 17.91 -14.11 -7.18
C CYS A 1140 19.00 -13.87 -6.11
N ASP A 1141 18.72 -13.00 -5.13
CA ASP A 1141 19.62 -12.74 -4.01
C ASP A 1141 19.85 -13.98 -3.14
N MET A 1142 18.82 -14.79 -2.91
CA MET A 1142 18.93 -16.07 -2.21
C MET A 1142 19.73 -17.13 -2.98
N LEU A 1143 19.58 -17.18 -4.31
CA LEU A 1143 20.14 -18.23 -5.15
C LEU A 1143 21.67 -18.17 -5.19
N GLY A 1144 22.23 -16.97 -5.38
CA GLY A 1144 23.66 -16.76 -5.63
C GLY A 1144 24.12 -17.24 -7.03
N GLU A 1145 25.33 -16.82 -7.43
CA GLU A 1145 25.85 -17.05 -8.78
C GLU A 1145 26.09 -18.53 -9.11
N HIS A 1146 26.65 -19.29 -8.17
CA HIS A 1146 26.93 -20.72 -8.39
C HIS A 1146 25.66 -21.54 -8.69
N ASN A 1147 24.58 -21.33 -7.92
CA ASN A 1147 23.33 -22.05 -8.15
C ASN A 1147 22.60 -21.55 -9.39
N ARG A 1148 22.76 -20.26 -9.74
CA ARG A 1148 22.32 -19.73 -11.05
C ARG A 1148 22.99 -20.51 -12.17
N ASP A 1149 24.31 -20.69 -12.13
CA ASP A 1149 25.04 -21.39 -13.19
C ASP A 1149 24.65 -22.86 -13.28
N ALA A 1150 24.49 -23.52 -12.15
CA ALA A 1150 23.95 -24.89 -12.11
C ALA A 1150 22.56 -24.97 -12.76
N MET A 1151 21.66 -24.03 -12.44
CA MET A 1151 20.31 -23.95 -13.03
C MET A 1151 20.36 -23.67 -14.54
N MET A 1152 21.25 -22.76 -14.97
CA MET A 1152 21.48 -22.44 -16.38
C MET A 1152 21.99 -23.64 -17.17
N VAL A 1153 22.81 -24.52 -16.57
CA VAL A 1153 23.33 -25.72 -17.26
C VAL A 1153 22.29 -26.84 -17.31
N SER A 1154 21.57 -27.08 -16.22
CA SER A 1154 20.84 -28.34 -16.01
C SER A 1154 19.32 -28.25 -16.11
N ALA A 1155 18.71 -27.09 -15.85
CA ALA A 1155 17.26 -26.99 -15.65
C ALA A 1155 16.53 -26.22 -16.76
N LEU A 1156 17.25 -25.45 -17.58
CA LEU A 1156 16.65 -24.51 -18.54
C LEU A 1156 16.99 -24.86 -19.99
N ASP A 1157 15.97 -24.81 -20.84
CA ASP A 1157 16.10 -24.85 -22.29
C ASP A 1157 16.69 -23.53 -22.85
N THR A 1158 16.89 -23.45 -24.17
CA THR A 1158 17.48 -22.25 -24.77
C THR A 1158 16.63 -21.00 -24.52
N GLY A 1159 15.30 -21.11 -24.57
CA GLY A 1159 14.39 -20.01 -24.26
C GLY A 1159 14.46 -19.62 -22.79
N GLY A 1160 14.42 -20.59 -21.88
CA GLY A 1160 14.53 -20.36 -20.44
C GLY A 1160 15.86 -19.72 -20.03
N LYS A 1161 16.97 -20.14 -20.65
CA LYS A 1161 18.29 -19.51 -20.47
C LYS A 1161 18.27 -18.02 -20.83
N ALA A 1162 17.57 -17.65 -21.89
CA ALA A 1162 17.45 -16.24 -22.29
C ALA A 1162 16.62 -15.43 -21.27
N VAL A 1163 15.48 -15.97 -20.83
CA VAL A 1163 14.63 -15.34 -19.81
C VAL A 1163 15.37 -15.17 -18.48
N MET A 1164 16.08 -16.22 -18.02
CA MET A 1164 16.84 -16.18 -16.79
C MET A 1164 18.02 -15.19 -16.86
N LYS A 1165 18.75 -15.14 -17.98
CA LYS A 1165 19.80 -14.13 -18.21
C LYS A 1165 19.24 -12.71 -18.16
N ALA A 1166 18.07 -12.47 -18.78
CA ALA A 1166 17.43 -11.16 -18.75
C ALA A 1166 17.00 -10.77 -17.32
N LEU A 1167 16.37 -11.68 -16.58
CA LEU A 1167 15.98 -11.46 -15.19
C LEU A 1167 17.20 -11.18 -14.30
N TRP A 1168 18.26 -11.98 -14.45
CA TRP A 1168 19.49 -11.83 -13.67
C TRP A 1168 20.20 -10.50 -13.96
N LYS A 1169 20.25 -10.09 -15.24
CA LYS A 1169 20.81 -8.80 -15.65
C LYS A 1169 20.06 -7.62 -15.01
N GLU A 1170 18.73 -7.65 -14.98
CA GLU A 1170 17.93 -6.60 -14.32
C GLU A 1170 18.10 -6.63 -12.80
N TYR A 1171 18.24 -7.81 -12.20
CA TYR A 1171 18.55 -7.96 -10.77
C TYR A 1171 19.93 -7.36 -10.44
N GLU A 1172 20.97 -7.69 -11.20
CA GLU A 1172 22.31 -7.11 -11.02
C GLU A 1172 22.25 -5.59 -11.13
N LYS A 1173 21.58 -5.08 -12.17
CA LYS A 1173 21.37 -3.64 -12.33
C LYS A 1173 20.77 -3.01 -11.08
N GLN A 1174 19.74 -3.60 -10.47
CA GLN A 1174 19.16 -3.07 -9.23
C GLN A 1174 20.09 -3.24 -8.01
N ARG A 1175 20.75 -4.40 -7.87
CA ARG A 1175 21.66 -4.71 -6.76
C ARG A 1175 22.81 -3.71 -6.67
N TYR A 1176 23.36 -3.31 -7.82
CA TYR A 1176 24.47 -2.35 -7.89
C TYR A 1176 24.01 -0.88 -7.76
N VAL A 1177 22.70 -0.59 -7.87
CA VAL A 1177 22.14 0.77 -7.70
C VAL A 1177 22.12 1.24 -6.24
N GLY A 1178 22.32 0.35 -5.26
CA GLY A 1178 22.24 0.69 -3.82
C GLY A 1178 23.46 0.32 -2.98
N LYS A 1179 24.55 -0.18 -3.57
CA LYS A 1179 25.75 -0.62 -2.84
C LYS A 1179 27.08 -0.09 -3.40
N GLY A 1180 27.04 0.87 -4.33
CA GLY A 1180 28.20 1.62 -4.86
C GLY A 1180 28.54 2.83 -4.02
#